data_AF-A0A9W6UR68-F1
#
_entry.id   AF-A0A9W6UR68-F1
#
_cell.length_a   1.000
_cell.length_b   1.000
_cell.length_c   1.000
_cell.angle_alpha   90.00
_cell.angle_beta   90.00
_cell.angle_gamma   90.00
#
_symmetry.space_group_name_H-M   'P 1'
#
loop_
_entity.id
_entity.type
_entity.pdbx_description
1 polymer ?
#
loop_
_entity_poly.entity_id
_entity_poly.type
_entity_poly.pdbx_seq_one_letter_code
_entity_poly.pdbx_strand_id
1 'polypeptide(L)'
;MLTWLAVGTVTALGGGVVLRQSLAGADEPPAPPGPGTPPSGHRHGTGAPPPASGSPRPAAPPPPVDQHGRKWSDAKGWGGEVPGPGSAVRITDKVVLDTDAQVGSLLVEGTGSLVFAADRSLTLASTGNVEVRGTLALAPDGAHTHTLRFPGIDERRFAGGGMTVVDTDTGLWVTGQGYLRLDGAPRTAWTRAATALGPGDTTIKLAAAPAGWRAGDELAVTPTAPPDTEGFSTSYDLVTVERVDGATVTLTGPLRHAHPRVALGGGATFGAEVLNLSRNVRVEGTESGRAHVHLTSSRPADVRHAALRWLGPRGNGKDSWNGKPVTEPVLGRYGLHFHMLLDTSRGTVVEGVVVRDAGSHAFVPHASHGITFRGCISHDTWEDAYWWDGPIDTRTPQGPSDDIAYEGCVASRTVYEPNPRGYRLTGFSLGAGTGSSARDCVAVGVQGATGASGYEWPETSEGVWTFERCLAHNNLENGVFVWLNAEHHHTVTQYAAYHNGGWGIEHGAYLNDFDYTASVLYGNAAGGIAVHALGRDKGTVFDGLLIDAAGQSDYAVSTLKHQLDGEPVTLSRSRLTGYRKAGVAFRATDDGEPDDVAVLDCEFGGPDGTELWLDPEAPEPERILFRRAGQAQTLSLGKGGGGQGLAGTPWNATTAPAEAPGPPRAVALPALAFTDSAPRTGRVTAG
;
A
#
# COMPACT_ATOMS: atom_id res chain seq x y z
N MET A 1 -43.10 -16.75 -0.51
CA MET A 1 -42.44 -18.00 -0.04
C MET A 1 -42.04 -18.81 -1.25
N LEU A 2 -40.74 -18.98 -1.50
CA LEU A 2 -40.17 -20.05 -2.32
C LEU A 2 -38.65 -20.06 -2.06
N THR A 3 -38.14 -21.17 -1.55
CA THR A 3 -36.76 -21.29 -1.05
C THR A 3 -35.82 -21.80 -2.13
N TRP A 4 -34.70 -21.11 -2.34
CA TRP A 4 -33.57 -21.65 -3.09
C TRP A 4 -32.55 -22.25 -2.13
N LEU A 5 -32.31 -23.56 -2.27
CA LEU A 5 -31.25 -24.28 -1.58
C LEU A 5 -29.98 -24.24 -2.45
N ALA A 6 -29.01 -23.42 -2.05
CA ALA A 6 -27.66 -23.52 -2.56
C ALA A 6 -26.92 -24.63 -1.78
N VAL A 7 -26.52 -25.70 -2.46
CA VAL A 7 -25.67 -26.76 -1.90
C VAL A 7 -24.37 -26.80 -2.70
N GLY A 8 -23.37 -26.06 -2.23
CA GLY A 8 -22.01 -26.08 -2.74
C GLY A 8 -21.07 -26.74 -1.74
N THR A 9 -20.97 -28.06 -1.76
CA THR A 9 -20.05 -28.79 -0.87
C THR A 9 -18.61 -28.67 -1.37
N VAL A 10 -17.83 -27.77 -0.75
CA VAL A 10 -16.38 -27.69 -0.97
C VAL A 10 -15.68 -28.81 -0.19
N THR A 11 -15.42 -29.94 -0.85
CA THR A 11 -14.51 -30.98 -0.32
C THR A 11 -13.07 -30.60 -0.63
N ALA A 12 -12.33 -30.13 0.37
CA ALA A 12 -10.90 -29.87 0.23
C ALA A 12 -10.12 -31.19 0.09
N LEU A 13 -9.55 -31.41 -1.09
CA LEU A 13 -8.57 -32.46 -1.38
C LEU A 13 -7.45 -31.85 -2.24
N GLY A 14 -6.19 -32.20 -1.92
CA GLY A 14 -5.02 -31.59 -2.56
C GLY A 14 -4.87 -31.98 -4.03
N GLY A 15 -4.78 -30.97 -4.92
CA GLY A 15 -4.58 -31.17 -6.36
C GLY A 15 -4.06 -29.96 -7.14
N GLY A 16 -3.67 -28.87 -6.47
CA GLY A 16 -3.39 -27.56 -7.08
C GLY A 16 -2.09 -27.41 -7.89
N VAL A 17 -1.38 -28.50 -8.19
CA VAL A 17 -0.05 -28.45 -8.84
C VAL A 17 -0.13 -28.64 -10.37
N VAL A 18 -1.10 -29.40 -10.87
CA VAL A 18 -1.09 -29.95 -12.24
C VAL A 18 -1.73 -29.03 -13.30
N LEU A 19 -1.98 -27.75 -12.98
CA LEU A 19 -2.51 -26.75 -13.93
C LEU A 19 -1.60 -25.53 -14.13
N ARG A 20 -0.28 -25.69 -13.92
CA ARG A 20 0.73 -24.62 -14.02
C ARG A 20 1.48 -24.51 -15.37
N GLN A 21 1.16 -25.32 -16.39
CA GLN A 21 2.06 -25.56 -17.54
C GLN A 21 1.43 -25.32 -18.94
N SER A 22 0.77 -24.19 -19.21
CA SER A 22 0.20 -23.95 -20.56
C SER A 22 0.09 -22.50 -21.08
N LEU A 23 0.90 -21.56 -20.58
CA LEU A 23 0.97 -20.18 -21.14
C LEU A 23 2.41 -19.61 -21.25
N ALA A 24 3.43 -20.46 -21.19
CA ALA A 24 4.81 -20.10 -21.54
C ALA A 24 5.38 -21.18 -22.47
N GLY A 25 5.96 -20.77 -23.60
CA GLY A 25 6.53 -21.67 -24.62
C GLY A 25 5.74 -21.72 -25.94
N ALA A 26 6.08 -20.80 -26.85
CA ALA A 26 5.82 -20.93 -28.28
C ALA A 26 6.94 -20.19 -29.02
N ASP A 27 7.91 -20.92 -29.56
CA ASP A 27 9.09 -20.34 -30.20
C ASP A 27 8.74 -19.66 -31.54
N GLU A 28 9.18 -18.42 -31.72
CA GLU A 28 9.25 -17.77 -33.03
C GLU A 28 10.72 -17.48 -33.40
N PRO A 29 11.22 -17.92 -34.57
CA PRO A 29 12.63 -17.77 -34.91
C PRO A 29 13.01 -16.32 -35.26
N PRO A 30 14.24 -15.88 -34.94
CA PRO A 30 14.62 -14.47 -35.07
C PRO A 30 14.71 -13.99 -36.52
N ALA A 31 14.08 -12.84 -36.81
CA ALA A 31 14.19 -12.15 -38.09
C ALA A 31 15.55 -11.42 -38.23
N PRO A 32 16.11 -11.32 -39.45
CA PRO A 32 17.40 -10.66 -39.68
C PRO A 32 17.31 -9.12 -39.57
N PRO A 33 18.40 -8.44 -39.16
CA PRO A 33 18.38 -7.00 -38.92
C PRO A 33 18.33 -6.17 -40.21
N GLY A 34 17.37 -5.23 -40.27
CA GLY A 34 17.34 -4.16 -41.27
C GLY A 34 18.23 -2.97 -40.88
N PRO A 35 18.68 -2.14 -41.85
CA PRO A 35 19.52 -0.97 -41.56
C PRO A 35 18.73 0.12 -40.83
N GLY A 36 19.27 0.61 -39.71
CA GLY A 36 18.58 1.55 -38.82
C GLY A 36 18.69 3.03 -39.20
N THR A 37 17.82 3.84 -38.60
CA THR A 37 17.91 5.31 -38.57
C THR A 37 17.79 5.77 -37.10
N PRO A 38 18.70 6.59 -36.56
CA PRO A 38 18.75 6.86 -35.12
C PRO A 38 17.75 7.96 -34.69
N PRO A 39 16.94 7.74 -33.64
CA PRO A 39 16.32 8.84 -32.90
C PRO A 39 17.38 9.55 -32.04
N SER A 40 17.22 10.86 -31.86
CA SER A 40 18.21 11.73 -31.20
C SER A 40 18.19 11.59 -29.68
N GLY A 41 19.13 10.83 -29.12
CA GLY A 41 19.33 10.75 -27.67
C GLY A 41 19.88 12.06 -27.09
N HIS A 42 19.11 12.70 -26.21
CA HIS A 42 19.63 13.77 -25.35
C HIS A 42 20.63 13.19 -24.35
N ARG A 43 21.90 13.60 -24.44
CA ARG A 43 22.94 13.19 -23.49
C ARG A 43 22.78 13.95 -22.18
N HIS A 44 22.30 13.27 -21.14
CA HIS A 44 22.50 13.72 -19.77
C HIS A 44 23.97 13.49 -19.37
N GLY A 45 24.52 14.39 -18.56
CA GLY A 45 25.93 14.35 -18.16
C GLY A 45 26.23 13.27 -17.13
N THR A 46 27.46 12.76 -17.11
CA THR A 46 27.95 11.85 -16.07
C THR A 46 27.85 12.51 -14.69
N GLY A 47 27.17 11.86 -13.75
CA GLY A 47 26.91 12.39 -12.42
C GLY A 47 28.19 12.61 -11.58
N ALA A 48 28.16 13.64 -10.75
CA ALA A 48 29.03 13.76 -9.59
C ALA A 48 28.39 13.04 -8.39
N PRO A 49 29.13 12.72 -7.32
CA PRO A 49 28.54 12.13 -6.12
C PRO A 49 27.44 13.02 -5.53
N PRO A 50 26.37 12.45 -4.95
CA PRO A 50 25.28 13.23 -4.40
C PRO A 50 25.77 14.13 -3.25
N PRO A 51 25.33 15.40 -3.17
CA PRO A 51 25.59 16.24 -2.01
C PRO A 51 24.87 15.64 -0.79
N ALA A 52 25.47 15.78 0.39
CA ALA A 52 24.85 15.35 1.64
C ALA A 52 23.48 16.03 1.85
N SER A 53 22.54 15.30 2.45
CA SER A 53 21.14 15.72 2.62
C SER A 53 21.02 17.08 3.30
N GLY A 54 20.75 18.10 2.49
CA GLY A 54 20.43 19.44 2.98
C GLY A 54 19.18 19.39 3.85
N SER A 55 19.23 19.97 5.03
CA SER A 55 18.07 20.03 5.93
C SER A 55 16.86 20.60 5.19
N PRO A 56 15.64 20.04 5.36
CA PRO A 56 14.46 20.48 4.62
C PRO A 56 14.30 21.99 4.71
N ARG A 57 14.33 22.67 3.56
CA ARG A 57 14.06 24.11 3.50
C ARG A 57 12.67 24.33 4.10
N PRO A 58 12.53 25.17 5.16
CA PRO A 58 11.23 25.38 5.77
C PRO A 58 10.20 25.81 4.73
N ALA A 59 9.09 25.08 4.65
CA ALA A 59 7.99 25.42 3.76
C ALA A 59 7.54 26.86 4.05
N ALA A 60 7.33 27.66 3.01
CA ALA A 60 6.79 29.00 3.19
C ALA A 60 5.41 28.90 3.86
N PRO A 61 5.08 29.77 4.83
CA PRO A 61 3.81 29.67 5.55
C PRO A 61 2.64 29.77 4.56
N PRO A 62 1.60 28.92 4.74
CA PRO A 62 0.51 28.80 3.79
C PRO A 62 -0.28 30.12 3.71
N PRO A 63 -0.66 30.59 2.51
CA PRO A 63 -1.28 31.89 2.36
C PRO A 63 -2.65 31.97 3.06
N PRO A 64 -3.02 33.16 3.60
CA PRO A 64 -4.32 33.36 4.23
C PRO A 64 -5.46 33.23 3.21
N VAL A 65 -6.58 32.67 3.67
CA VAL A 65 -7.81 32.52 2.88
C VAL A 65 -8.58 33.84 2.89
N ASP A 66 -8.66 34.52 1.75
CA ASP A 66 -9.32 35.83 1.65
C ASP A 66 -10.84 35.72 1.51
N GLN A 67 -11.57 36.03 2.59
CA GLN A 67 -13.04 36.01 2.62
C GLN A 67 -13.69 37.38 2.32
N HIS A 68 -12.90 38.37 1.87
CA HIS A 68 -13.36 39.73 1.55
C HIS A 68 -13.62 39.96 0.05
N GLY A 69 -13.53 38.90 -0.77
CA GLY A 69 -13.98 38.92 -2.17
C GLY A 69 -15.48 39.18 -2.34
N ARG A 70 -15.90 39.54 -3.55
CA ARG A 70 -17.33 39.69 -3.90
C ARG A 70 -18.06 38.37 -3.71
N LYS A 71 -19.34 38.43 -3.36
CA LYS A 71 -20.16 37.23 -3.16
C LYS A 71 -20.56 36.60 -4.50
N TRP A 72 -20.61 35.27 -4.56
CA TRP A 72 -21.12 34.56 -5.74
C TRP A 72 -22.59 34.88 -5.96
N SER A 73 -23.36 35.08 -4.88
CA SER A 73 -24.76 35.50 -4.93
C SER A 73 -25.00 36.91 -5.52
N ASP A 74 -23.98 37.77 -5.65
CA ASP A 74 -24.16 39.12 -6.22
C ASP A 74 -24.18 39.09 -7.76
N ALA A 75 -25.39 39.09 -8.32
CA ALA A 75 -25.65 39.19 -9.75
C ALA A 75 -24.95 40.39 -10.43
N LYS A 76 -24.69 41.51 -9.71
CA LYS A 76 -23.96 42.66 -10.28
C LYS A 76 -22.49 42.34 -10.51
N GLY A 77 -21.89 41.55 -9.62
CA GLY A 77 -20.53 41.03 -9.77
C GLY A 77 -20.33 40.11 -10.99
N TRP A 78 -21.43 39.67 -11.61
CA TRP A 78 -21.45 38.85 -12.83
C TRP A 78 -22.02 39.58 -14.05
N GLY A 79 -22.29 40.89 -13.95
CA GLY A 79 -22.81 41.71 -15.05
C GLY A 79 -24.34 41.70 -15.22
N GLY A 80 -25.09 41.01 -14.37
CA GLY A 80 -26.55 41.07 -14.33
C GLY A 80 -27.24 39.81 -13.80
N GLU A 81 -26.61 38.64 -13.93
CA GLU A 81 -27.18 37.33 -13.58
C GLU A 81 -26.10 36.42 -12.98
N VAL A 82 -26.44 35.63 -11.95
CA VAL A 82 -25.51 34.70 -11.30
C VAL A 82 -25.31 33.45 -12.18
N PRO A 83 -24.08 32.94 -12.40
CA PRO A 83 -23.84 31.77 -13.23
C PRO A 83 -24.63 30.53 -12.76
N GLY A 84 -25.42 29.97 -13.68
CA GLY A 84 -26.20 28.75 -13.48
C GLY A 84 -25.65 27.53 -14.25
N PRO A 85 -26.37 26.40 -14.23
CA PRO A 85 -25.96 25.16 -14.89
C PRO A 85 -25.52 25.36 -16.34
N GLY A 86 -24.42 24.73 -16.74
CA GLY A 86 -23.85 24.88 -18.10
C GLY A 86 -23.00 26.13 -18.32
N SER A 87 -23.00 27.11 -17.42
CA SER A 87 -22.15 28.32 -17.55
C SER A 87 -20.65 27.98 -17.51
N ALA A 88 -19.87 28.47 -18.47
CA ALA A 88 -18.41 28.46 -18.39
C ALA A 88 -17.94 29.70 -17.58
N VAL A 89 -17.58 29.51 -16.32
CA VAL A 89 -17.23 30.60 -15.40
C VAL A 89 -15.74 30.89 -15.43
N ARG A 90 -15.37 32.18 -15.52
CA ARG A 90 -13.98 32.64 -15.41
C ARG A 90 -13.86 33.64 -14.26
N ILE A 91 -12.94 33.38 -13.34
CA ILE A 91 -12.66 34.23 -12.18
C ILE A 91 -11.26 34.83 -12.35
N THR A 92 -11.20 36.15 -12.51
CA THR A 92 -9.94 36.94 -12.58
C THR A 92 -9.66 37.71 -11.29
N ASP A 93 -10.67 37.78 -10.41
CA ASP A 93 -10.74 38.59 -9.20
C ASP A 93 -11.05 37.72 -7.96
N LYS A 94 -11.38 38.35 -6.82
CA LYS A 94 -11.62 37.64 -5.56
C LYS A 94 -13.11 37.36 -5.37
N VAL A 95 -13.49 36.09 -5.37
CA VAL A 95 -14.88 35.62 -5.23
C VAL A 95 -15.02 34.72 -4.00
N VAL A 96 -16.08 34.95 -3.22
CA VAL A 96 -16.49 34.09 -2.13
C VAL A 96 -17.78 33.37 -2.51
N LEU A 97 -17.74 32.04 -2.59
CA LEU A 97 -18.93 31.20 -2.70
C LEU A 97 -19.67 31.25 -1.35
N ASP A 98 -20.89 31.79 -1.37
CA ASP A 98 -21.71 32.04 -0.18
C ASP A 98 -23.10 31.37 -0.24
N THR A 99 -23.38 30.70 -1.35
CA THR A 99 -24.58 29.90 -1.66
C THR A 99 -24.16 28.72 -2.55
N ASP A 100 -24.97 27.66 -2.61
CA ASP A 100 -24.74 26.54 -3.54
C ASP A 100 -24.78 27.01 -5.00
N ALA A 101 -23.93 26.42 -5.84
CA ALA A 101 -23.78 26.80 -7.25
C ALA A 101 -23.61 25.58 -8.17
N GLN A 102 -24.03 25.73 -9.43
CA GLN A 102 -23.86 24.73 -10.47
C GLN A 102 -23.35 25.41 -11.74
N VAL A 103 -22.31 24.85 -12.38
CA VAL A 103 -21.65 25.45 -13.55
C VAL A 103 -21.32 24.39 -14.61
N GLY A 104 -21.15 24.81 -15.86
CA GLY A 104 -20.64 23.94 -16.94
C GLY A 104 -19.15 23.63 -16.78
N SER A 105 -18.36 24.66 -16.46
CA SER A 105 -16.94 24.59 -16.13
C SER A 105 -16.51 25.82 -15.30
N LEU A 106 -15.34 25.76 -14.69
CA LEU A 106 -14.74 26.89 -13.96
C LEU A 106 -13.25 27.03 -14.27
N LEU A 107 -12.81 28.26 -14.51
CA LEU A 107 -11.40 28.65 -14.56
C LEU A 107 -11.13 29.77 -13.56
N VAL A 108 -10.28 29.51 -12.56
CA VAL A 108 -9.72 30.53 -11.67
C VAL A 108 -8.36 30.95 -12.20
N GLU A 109 -8.27 32.12 -12.82
CA GLU A 109 -7.03 32.65 -13.42
C GLU A 109 -6.00 33.04 -12.36
N GLY A 110 -4.74 33.26 -12.77
CA GLY A 110 -3.59 33.46 -11.85
C GLY A 110 -3.72 34.59 -10.81
N THR A 111 -4.54 35.61 -11.05
CA THR A 111 -4.84 36.70 -10.09
C THR A 111 -6.12 36.49 -9.29
N GLY A 112 -6.94 35.50 -9.68
CA GLY A 112 -8.24 35.22 -9.10
C GLY A 112 -8.19 34.26 -7.92
N SER A 113 -9.25 34.30 -7.11
CA SER A 113 -9.44 33.33 -6.03
C SER A 113 -10.91 32.96 -5.87
N LEU A 114 -11.21 31.66 -5.78
CA LEU A 114 -12.50 31.19 -5.28
C LEU A 114 -12.34 30.62 -3.87
N VAL A 115 -13.07 31.20 -2.92
CA VAL A 115 -13.05 30.84 -1.51
C VAL A 115 -14.45 30.44 -1.07
N PHE A 116 -14.60 29.28 -0.43
CA PHE A 116 -15.89 28.87 0.12
C PHE A 116 -16.09 29.55 1.50
N ALA A 117 -17.26 30.14 1.75
CA ALA A 117 -17.58 30.80 3.02
C ALA A 117 -17.64 29.79 4.18
N ALA A 118 -16.71 29.89 5.12
CA ALA A 118 -16.46 28.87 6.14
C ALA A 118 -17.58 28.66 7.18
N ASP A 119 -18.55 29.58 7.23
CA ASP A 119 -19.63 29.68 8.21
C ASP A 119 -20.91 28.90 7.84
N ARG A 120 -20.88 28.15 6.73
CA ARG A 120 -22.04 27.43 6.18
C ARG A 120 -21.61 26.21 5.36
N SER A 121 -22.50 25.24 5.19
CA SER A 121 -22.26 24.13 4.25
C SER A 121 -22.52 24.60 2.82
N LEU A 122 -21.69 24.15 1.87
CA LEU A 122 -21.69 24.60 0.47
C LEU A 122 -21.35 23.47 -0.51
N THR A 123 -22.02 23.47 -1.66
CA THR A 123 -21.72 22.64 -2.82
C THR A 123 -21.50 23.50 -4.06
N LEU A 124 -20.34 23.35 -4.70
CA LEU A 124 -20.15 23.71 -6.11
C LEU A 124 -20.22 22.44 -6.94
N ALA A 125 -21.17 22.36 -7.87
CA ALA A 125 -21.24 21.29 -8.85
C ALA A 125 -20.72 21.76 -10.21
N SER A 126 -19.87 20.96 -10.88
CA SER A 126 -19.43 21.24 -12.25
C SER A 126 -19.53 20.02 -13.14
N THR A 127 -20.21 20.13 -14.27
CA THR A 127 -20.33 19.04 -15.28
C THR A 127 -19.08 18.91 -16.17
N GLY A 128 -18.00 19.63 -15.85
CA GLY A 128 -16.78 19.73 -16.64
C GLY A 128 -15.61 20.18 -15.76
N ASN A 129 -14.52 20.62 -16.40
CA ASN A 129 -13.29 20.93 -15.69
C ASN A 129 -13.41 22.13 -14.74
N VAL A 130 -12.71 21.99 -13.60
CA VAL A 130 -12.39 23.08 -12.68
C VAL A 130 -10.88 23.28 -12.71
N GLU A 131 -10.42 24.28 -13.48
CA GLU A 131 -9.00 24.65 -13.57
C GLU A 131 -8.66 25.78 -12.59
N VAL A 132 -7.59 25.58 -11.81
CA VAL A 132 -7.10 26.51 -10.79
C VAL A 132 -5.67 26.93 -11.13
N ARG A 133 -5.54 28.13 -11.71
CA ARG A 133 -4.27 28.85 -11.92
C ARG A 133 -3.98 29.89 -10.85
N GLY A 134 -5.02 30.35 -10.15
CA GLY A 134 -4.97 31.30 -9.03
C GLY A 134 -5.06 30.59 -7.68
N THR A 135 -6.21 30.68 -7.00
CA THR A 135 -6.42 30.00 -5.72
C THR A 135 -7.82 29.41 -5.58
N LEU A 136 -7.91 28.17 -5.11
CA LEU A 136 -9.15 27.51 -4.69
C LEU A 136 -9.03 27.07 -3.23
N ALA A 137 -9.93 27.55 -2.37
CA ALA A 137 -9.93 27.23 -0.94
C ALA A 137 -11.27 26.68 -0.45
N LEU A 138 -11.27 25.42 -0.02
CA LEU A 138 -12.36 24.77 0.72
C LEU A 138 -11.91 24.58 2.17
N ALA A 139 -12.24 25.55 3.02
CA ALA A 139 -11.85 25.56 4.44
C ALA A 139 -13.08 25.85 5.35
N PRO A 140 -13.99 24.90 5.55
CA PRO A 140 -15.15 25.06 6.43
C PRO A 140 -14.73 25.03 7.90
N ASP A 141 -15.60 25.50 8.80
CA ASP A 141 -15.43 25.31 10.25
C ASP A 141 -15.58 23.83 10.69
N GLY A 142 -15.85 23.57 11.98
CA GLY A 142 -16.05 22.21 12.50
C GLY A 142 -17.46 21.63 12.28
N ALA A 143 -18.48 22.47 12.14
CA ALA A 143 -19.88 22.09 11.97
C ALA A 143 -20.24 21.88 10.49
N HIS A 144 -19.70 22.74 9.62
CA HIS A 144 -20.08 22.84 8.21
C HIS A 144 -19.30 21.91 7.28
N THR A 145 -19.77 21.76 6.04
CA THR A 145 -19.17 20.89 5.01
C THR A 145 -19.07 21.60 3.66
N HIS A 146 -17.89 21.60 3.05
CA HIS A 146 -17.66 22.10 1.69
C HIS A 146 -17.49 20.93 0.72
N THR A 147 -18.20 20.98 -0.41
CA THR A 147 -18.17 19.95 -1.46
C THR A 147 -17.89 20.56 -2.82
N LEU A 148 -16.88 20.04 -3.51
CA LEU A 148 -16.73 20.18 -4.95
C LEU A 148 -17.19 18.87 -5.60
N ARG A 149 -18.28 18.91 -6.38
CA ARG A 149 -18.88 17.72 -7.00
C ARG A 149 -18.82 17.79 -8.52
N PHE A 150 -18.53 16.66 -9.16
CA PHE A 150 -18.55 16.51 -10.62
C PHE A 150 -19.66 15.52 -11.06
N PRO A 151 -20.91 15.98 -11.25
CA PRO A 151 -22.02 15.13 -11.67
C PRO A 151 -22.04 14.88 -13.18
N GLY A 152 -22.63 13.74 -13.59
CA GLY A 152 -22.95 13.47 -15.00
C GLY A 152 -21.74 13.12 -15.88
N ILE A 153 -20.67 12.62 -15.27
CA ILE A 153 -19.46 12.17 -15.98
C ILE A 153 -19.78 10.94 -16.86
N ASP A 154 -19.20 10.94 -18.06
CA ASP A 154 -19.10 9.77 -18.94
C ASP A 154 -17.63 9.40 -19.09
N GLU A 155 -17.16 8.40 -18.34
CA GLU A 155 -15.74 8.00 -18.27
C GLU A 155 -15.18 7.60 -19.64
N ARG A 156 -16.04 7.11 -20.55
CA ARG A 156 -15.68 6.70 -21.92
C ARG A 156 -15.22 7.86 -22.80
N ARG A 157 -15.39 9.11 -22.35
CA ARG A 157 -14.94 10.31 -23.07
C ARG A 157 -13.51 10.72 -22.73
N PHE A 158 -12.93 10.22 -21.63
CA PHE A 158 -11.60 10.62 -21.18
C PHE A 158 -10.51 10.20 -22.18
N ALA A 159 -9.53 11.08 -22.40
CA ALA A 159 -8.34 10.80 -23.19
C ALA A 159 -7.18 10.27 -22.33
N GLY A 160 -6.99 10.81 -21.12
CA GLY A 160 -5.86 10.48 -20.27
C GLY A 160 -4.52 11.07 -20.75
N GLY A 161 -3.47 10.83 -19.96
CA GLY A 161 -2.09 11.26 -20.21
C GLY A 161 -1.87 12.78 -20.19
N GLY A 162 -0.61 13.19 -20.38
CA GLY A 162 -0.21 14.59 -20.62
C GLY A 162 -0.31 15.56 -19.43
N MET A 163 0.47 16.65 -19.54
CA MET A 163 0.57 17.73 -18.53
C MET A 163 -0.54 18.80 -18.63
N THR A 164 -1.25 18.84 -19.76
CA THR A 164 -2.22 19.90 -20.10
C THR A 164 -3.65 19.49 -19.75
N VAL A 165 -4.48 20.46 -19.37
CA VAL A 165 -5.94 20.27 -19.23
C VAL A 165 -6.53 19.73 -20.53
N VAL A 166 -7.39 18.72 -20.44
CA VAL A 166 -8.13 18.14 -21.56
C VAL A 166 -9.63 18.31 -21.30
N ASP A 167 -10.36 18.91 -22.25
CA ASP A 167 -11.78 19.32 -22.08
C ASP A 167 -12.74 18.17 -21.77
N THR A 168 -12.40 16.94 -22.15
CA THR A 168 -13.16 15.71 -21.87
C THR A 168 -12.91 15.14 -20.47
N ASP A 169 -11.78 15.49 -19.86
CA ASP A 169 -11.23 14.78 -18.72
C ASP A 169 -11.68 15.48 -17.42
N THR A 170 -12.99 15.47 -17.19
CA THR A 170 -13.68 16.19 -16.10
C THR A 170 -13.05 15.93 -14.73
N GLY A 171 -12.45 16.96 -14.14
CA GLY A 171 -11.93 16.91 -12.78
C GLY A 171 -11.38 18.23 -12.27
N LEU A 172 -10.66 18.16 -11.15
CA LEU A 172 -9.95 19.28 -10.53
C LEU A 172 -8.52 19.32 -11.05
N TRP A 173 -8.21 20.37 -11.82
CA TRP A 173 -6.90 20.64 -12.39
C TRP A 173 -6.25 21.81 -11.65
N VAL A 174 -5.06 21.63 -11.07
CA VAL A 174 -4.31 22.71 -10.41
C VAL A 174 -3.02 22.96 -11.19
N THR A 175 -2.98 24.06 -11.94
CA THR A 175 -2.02 24.29 -13.03
C THR A 175 -1.26 25.61 -12.86
N GLY A 176 -0.09 25.76 -13.48
CA GLY A 176 0.65 27.04 -13.49
C GLY A 176 1.02 27.54 -12.09
N GLN A 177 0.46 28.68 -11.66
CA GLN A 177 0.66 29.25 -10.30
C GLN A 177 -0.48 28.93 -9.32
N GLY A 178 -1.27 27.89 -9.64
CA GLY A 178 -2.40 27.44 -8.84
C GLY A 178 -2.00 27.07 -7.41
N TYR A 179 -2.84 27.47 -6.45
CA TYR A 179 -2.76 27.00 -5.08
C TYR A 179 -4.11 26.39 -4.67
N LEU A 180 -4.06 25.12 -4.26
CA LEU A 180 -5.20 24.39 -3.72
C LEU A 180 -5.05 24.33 -2.20
N ARG A 181 -6.09 24.74 -1.48
CA ARG A 181 -6.24 24.54 -0.03
C ARG A 181 -7.53 23.78 0.25
N LEU A 182 -7.38 22.50 0.58
CA LEU A 182 -8.40 21.70 1.24
C LEU A 182 -8.01 21.64 2.73
N ASP A 183 -8.84 22.19 3.61
CA ASP A 183 -8.50 22.39 5.04
C ASP A 183 -9.74 22.09 5.90
N GLY A 184 -9.98 20.80 6.12
CA GLY A 184 -11.12 20.30 6.89
C GLY A 184 -10.92 20.33 8.41
N ALA A 185 -11.90 19.78 9.13
CA ALA A 185 -11.82 19.62 10.59
C ALA A 185 -10.92 18.41 10.94
N PRO A 186 -9.90 18.57 11.80
CA PRO A 186 -9.00 17.47 12.17
C PRO A 186 -9.70 16.31 12.86
N ARG A 187 -9.27 15.10 12.50
CA ARG A 187 -9.84 13.83 12.97
C ARG A 187 -8.73 12.81 13.20
N THR A 188 -8.86 11.99 14.25
CA THR A 188 -8.13 10.72 14.33
C THR A 188 -8.50 9.89 13.10
N ALA A 189 -7.54 9.56 12.24
CA ALA A 189 -7.84 8.82 11.01
C ALA A 189 -8.30 7.39 11.34
N TRP A 190 -7.57 6.71 12.22
CA TRP A 190 -7.87 5.36 12.69
C TRP A 190 -7.40 5.12 14.13
N THR A 191 -8.00 4.13 14.79
CA THR A 191 -7.51 3.52 16.04
C THR A 191 -8.01 2.08 16.14
N ARG A 192 -7.26 1.20 16.81
CA ARG A 192 -7.62 -0.21 16.98
C ARG A 192 -8.73 -0.44 18.00
N ALA A 193 -9.46 -1.53 17.83
CA ALA A 193 -10.34 -2.08 18.84
C ALA A 193 -9.53 -2.62 20.05
N ALA A 194 -9.89 -2.18 21.26
CA ALA A 194 -9.28 -2.63 22.51
C ALA A 194 -9.79 -4.01 22.96
N THR A 195 -10.93 -4.46 22.43
CA THR A 195 -11.53 -5.77 22.66
C THR A 195 -11.68 -6.50 21.33
N ALA A 196 -11.89 -7.81 21.37
CA ALA A 196 -12.50 -8.49 20.22
C ALA A 196 -13.92 -7.93 20.01
N LEU A 197 -14.40 -7.96 18.77
CA LEU A 197 -15.76 -7.57 18.39
C LEU A 197 -16.48 -8.76 17.73
N GLY A 198 -17.77 -8.91 17.97
CA GLY A 198 -18.58 -10.01 17.44
C GLY A 198 -19.75 -9.56 16.57
N PRO A 199 -20.29 -10.44 15.71
CA PRO A 199 -21.55 -10.21 15.03
C PRO A 199 -22.67 -9.92 16.03
N GLY A 200 -23.41 -8.84 15.82
CA GLY A 200 -24.44 -8.35 16.74
C GLY A 200 -24.00 -7.19 17.65
N ASP A 201 -22.69 -6.93 17.79
CA ASP A 201 -22.21 -5.82 18.62
C ASP A 201 -22.61 -4.46 18.02
N THR A 202 -23.30 -3.63 18.82
CA THR A 202 -23.62 -2.23 18.48
C THR A 202 -22.68 -1.22 19.14
N THR A 203 -21.63 -1.69 19.83
CA THR A 203 -20.64 -0.83 20.49
C THR A 203 -19.22 -1.30 20.26
N ILE A 204 -18.35 -0.41 19.80
CA ILE A 204 -16.92 -0.66 19.67
C ILE A 204 -16.17 0.00 20.83
N LYS A 205 -15.31 -0.76 21.51
CA LYS A 205 -14.32 -0.21 22.44
C LYS A 205 -13.00 0.03 21.71
N LEU A 206 -12.54 1.28 21.68
CA LEU A 206 -11.30 1.69 21.02
C LEU A 206 -10.13 1.74 22.01
N ALA A 207 -8.91 1.58 21.51
CA ALA A 207 -7.67 1.65 22.30
C ALA A 207 -7.41 3.06 22.84
N ALA A 208 -7.77 4.10 22.08
CA ALA A 208 -7.73 5.51 22.49
C ALA A 208 -9.07 6.20 22.23
N ALA A 209 -9.32 7.32 22.93
CA ALA A 209 -10.44 8.20 22.62
C ALA A 209 -10.15 8.98 21.32
N PRO A 210 -10.95 8.83 20.25
CA PRO A 210 -10.66 9.46 18.98
C PRO A 210 -11.02 10.95 19.00
N ALA A 211 -10.19 11.78 18.36
CA ALA A 211 -10.46 13.19 18.18
C ALA A 211 -11.35 13.43 16.95
N GLY A 212 -12.33 14.34 17.07
CA GLY A 212 -13.14 14.84 15.94
C GLY A 212 -14.19 13.88 15.36
N TRP A 213 -14.30 12.65 15.89
CA TRP A 213 -15.36 11.71 15.52
C TRP A 213 -16.72 12.17 16.07
N ARG A 214 -17.80 11.92 15.32
CA ARG A 214 -19.17 12.33 15.69
C ARG A 214 -20.25 11.42 15.11
N ALA A 215 -21.48 11.60 15.58
CA ALA A 215 -22.68 11.00 14.98
C ALA A 215 -22.76 11.26 13.47
N GLY A 216 -23.09 10.24 12.70
CA GLY A 216 -23.15 10.29 11.23
C GLY A 216 -21.82 10.06 10.51
N ASP A 217 -20.71 9.81 11.23
CA ASP A 217 -19.44 9.42 10.59
C ASP A 217 -19.50 7.97 10.07
N GLU A 218 -19.11 7.76 8.81
CA GLU A 218 -18.84 6.44 8.22
C GLU A 218 -17.52 5.86 8.76
N LEU A 219 -17.56 4.61 9.24
CA LEU A 219 -16.40 3.82 9.67
C LEU A 219 -16.27 2.54 8.82
N ALA A 220 -15.03 2.07 8.67
CA ALA A 220 -14.72 0.69 8.27
C ALA A 220 -13.96 -0.04 9.39
N VAL A 221 -14.38 -1.25 9.74
CA VAL A 221 -13.68 -2.14 10.67
C VAL A 221 -12.93 -3.20 9.88
N THR A 222 -11.62 -3.33 10.10
CA THR A 222 -10.76 -4.26 9.34
C THR A 222 -10.98 -5.73 9.72
N PRO A 223 -10.87 -6.68 8.77
CA PRO A 223 -10.95 -8.10 9.09
C PRO A 223 -9.68 -8.57 9.82
N THR A 224 -9.84 -9.47 10.80
CA THR A 224 -8.72 -10.01 11.61
C THR A 224 -8.77 -11.53 11.80
N ALA A 225 -9.69 -12.22 11.13
CA ALA A 225 -9.83 -13.69 11.21
C ALA A 225 -8.61 -14.43 10.63
N PRO A 226 -8.32 -15.68 11.06
CA PRO A 226 -7.29 -16.52 10.44
C PRO A 226 -7.64 -16.90 8.99
N PRO A 227 -6.64 -17.28 8.15
CA PRO A 227 -6.82 -17.46 6.71
C PRO A 227 -7.57 -18.75 6.33
N ASP A 228 -7.80 -19.65 7.28
CA ASP A 228 -8.73 -20.79 7.17
C ASP A 228 -10.22 -20.40 7.25
N THR A 229 -10.52 -19.14 7.58
CA THR A 229 -11.89 -18.62 7.73
C THR A 229 -12.41 -18.03 6.41
N GLU A 230 -13.67 -18.35 6.06
CA GLU A 230 -14.31 -17.79 4.86
C GLU A 230 -14.33 -16.25 4.89
N GLY A 231 -13.82 -15.64 3.81
CA GLY A 231 -13.75 -14.19 3.69
C GLY A 231 -12.75 -13.51 4.64
N PHE A 232 -11.70 -14.20 5.09
CA PHE A 232 -10.68 -13.64 6.00
C PHE A 232 -10.09 -12.31 5.52
N SER A 233 -9.99 -12.08 4.20
CA SER A 233 -9.43 -10.84 3.62
C SER A 233 -10.47 -9.79 3.23
N THR A 234 -11.76 -10.11 3.31
CA THR A 234 -12.87 -9.31 2.76
C THR A 234 -14.02 -9.03 3.74
N SER A 235 -14.01 -9.65 4.92
CA SER A 235 -15.04 -9.53 5.97
C SER A 235 -14.99 -8.18 6.72
N TYR A 236 -15.16 -7.09 5.99
CA TYR A 236 -15.23 -5.73 6.51
C TYR A 236 -16.63 -5.38 7.00
N ASP A 237 -16.72 -4.68 8.14
CA ASP A 237 -17.96 -4.01 8.56
C ASP A 237 -17.90 -2.52 8.21
N LEU A 238 -18.80 -2.08 7.34
CA LEU A 238 -19.05 -0.66 7.04
C LEU A 238 -20.25 -0.18 7.87
N VAL A 239 -20.00 0.70 8.84
CA VAL A 239 -20.97 1.09 9.87
C VAL A 239 -20.95 2.60 10.12
N THR A 240 -22.08 3.14 10.60
CA THR A 240 -22.21 4.57 10.91
C THR A 240 -22.21 4.78 12.43
N VAL A 241 -21.51 5.81 12.89
CA VAL A 241 -21.51 6.24 14.30
C VAL A 241 -22.88 6.80 14.67
N GLU A 242 -23.50 6.26 15.72
CA GLU A 242 -24.61 6.92 16.42
C GLU A 242 -24.06 7.93 17.44
N ARG A 243 -23.06 7.55 18.23
CA ARG A 243 -22.54 8.35 19.35
C ARG A 243 -21.08 8.00 19.67
N VAL A 244 -20.32 8.97 20.17
CA VAL A 244 -18.96 8.77 20.71
C VAL A 244 -18.95 9.20 22.19
N ASP A 245 -18.31 8.40 23.03
CA ASP A 245 -18.27 8.56 24.49
C ASP A 245 -16.88 8.14 25.01
N GLY A 246 -15.96 9.10 25.08
CA GLY A 246 -14.54 8.83 25.30
C GLY A 246 -13.97 7.87 24.26
N ALA A 247 -13.50 6.70 24.69
CA ALA A 247 -13.01 5.61 23.82
C ALA A 247 -14.06 4.52 23.54
N THR A 248 -15.35 4.85 23.62
CA THR A 248 -16.46 3.95 23.30
C THR A 248 -17.29 4.58 22.18
N VAL A 249 -17.58 3.83 21.13
CA VAL A 249 -18.41 4.26 20.00
C VAL A 249 -19.67 3.41 19.96
N THR A 250 -20.85 4.04 19.91
CA THR A 250 -22.12 3.36 19.63
C THR A 250 -22.43 3.48 18.14
N LEU A 251 -22.88 2.40 17.53
CA LEU A 251 -23.16 2.27 16.10
C LEU A 251 -24.68 2.32 15.82
N THR A 252 -25.09 2.86 14.66
CA THR A 252 -26.51 2.88 14.25
C THR A 252 -27.06 1.51 13.86
N GLY A 253 -26.23 0.47 13.86
CA GLY A 253 -26.58 -0.92 13.55
C GLY A 253 -25.46 -1.86 13.99
N PRO A 254 -25.73 -3.17 14.14
CA PRO A 254 -24.75 -4.13 14.62
C PRO A 254 -23.68 -4.44 13.57
N LEU A 255 -22.49 -4.83 14.05
CA LEU A 255 -21.48 -5.52 13.24
C LEU A 255 -22.01 -6.86 12.72
N ARG A 256 -21.52 -7.28 11.56
CA ARG A 256 -21.89 -8.53 10.87
C ARG A 256 -20.81 -9.60 10.99
N HIS A 257 -19.55 -9.19 11.12
CA HIS A 257 -18.39 -10.07 11.10
C HIS A 257 -17.74 -10.16 12.49
N ALA A 258 -16.93 -11.19 12.69
CA ALA A 258 -16.14 -11.36 13.90
C ALA A 258 -14.76 -10.73 13.69
N HIS A 259 -14.36 -9.84 14.58
CA HIS A 259 -13.07 -9.16 14.57
C HIS A 259 -12.29 -9.56 15.83
N PRO A 260 -11.68 -10.76 15.86
CA PRO A 260 -10.89 -11.21 17.00
C PRO A 260 -9.67 -10.31 17.24
N ARG A 261 -9.18 -10.31 18.49
CA ARG A 261 -7.83 -9.80 18.80
C ARG A 261 -6.80 -10.89 18.56
N VAL A 262 -5.71 -10.54 17.89
CA VAL A 262 -4.66 -11.48 17.48
C VAL A 262 -3.40 -11.18 18.30
N ALA A 263 -2.97 -12.15 19.12
CA ALA A 263 -1.76 -12.06 19.94
C ALA A 263 -0.60 -12.71 19.19
N LEU A 264 0.27 -11.89 18.59
CA LEU A 264 1.31 -12.38 17.67
C LEU A 264 2.56 -12.91 18.40
N GLY A 265 2.65 -12.66 19.72
CA GLY A 265 3.92 -12.65 20.43
C GLY A 265 4.64 -11.31 20.26
N GLY A 266 5.94 -11.27 20.58
CA GLY A 266 6.75 -10.04 20.53
C GLY A 266 6.24 -8.87 21.40
N GLY A 267 5.37 -9.15 22.38
CA GLY A 267 4.68 -8.17 23.20
C GLY A 267 3.39 -7.57 22.58
N ALA A 268 3.06 -7.89 21.34
CA ALA A 268 1.94 -7.29 20.60
C ALA A 268 0.67 -8.15 20.59
N THR A 269 -0.48 -7.49 20.82
CA THR A 269 -1.81 -8.06 20.62
C THR A 269 -2.69 -7.03 19.92
N PHE A 270 -2.89 -7.18 18.62
CA PHE A 270 -3.71 -6.25 17.85
C PHE A 270 -5.21 -6.58 17.95
N GLY A 271 -6.03 -5.63 17.54
CA GLY A 271 -7.46 -5.77 17.25
C GLY A 271 -7.77 -4.88 16.06
N ALA A 272 -8.87 -5.13 15.35
CA ALA A 272 -9.18 -4.45 14.10
C ALA A 272 -9.03 -2.91 14.17
N GLU A 273 -8.31 -2.33 13.21
CA GLU A 273 -8.33 -0.90 12.93
C GLU A 273 -9.75 -0.47 12.58
N VAL A 274 -10.18 0.62 13.21
CA VAL A 274 -11.46 1.28 12.95
C VAL A 274 -11.14 2.58 12.24
N LEU A 275 -11.33 2.56 10.92
CA LEU A 275 -10.97 3.63 9.99
C LEU A 275 -12.14 4.63 9.90
N ASN A 276 -11.94 5.90 10.27
CA ASN A 276 -12.96 6.94 10.03
C ASN A 276 -12.79 7.48 8.61
N LEU A 277 -13.76 7.17 7.75
CA LEU A 277 -13.77 7.52 6.33
C LEU A 277 -14.43 8.88 6.04
N SER A 278 -15.08 9.49 7.04
CA SER A 278 -15.85 10.72 6.87
C SER A 278 -15.02 11.98 7.07
N ARG A 279 -15.18 12.95 6.16
CA ARG A 279 -14.56 14.28 6.22
C ARG A 279 -15.56 15.37 5.78
N ASN A 280 -15.27 16.62 6.16
CA ASN A 280 -16.12 17.78 5.87
C ASN A 280 -15.56 18.72 4.79
N VAL A 281 -14.39 18.43 4.22
CA VAL A 281 -14.05 18.89 2.87
C VAL A 281 -14.16 17.70 1.94
N ARG A 282 -14.81 17.88 0.79
CA ARG A 282 -15.08 16.81 -0.18
C ARG A 282 -14.74 17.27 -1.60
N VAL A 283 -14.06 16.40 -2.35
CA VAL A 283 -13.94 16.50 -3.81
C VAL A 283 -14.40 15.17 -4.38
N GLU A 284 -15.50 15.17 -5.13
CA GLU A 284 -16.20 13.93 -5.45
C GLU A 284 -16.83 13.86 -6.84
N GLY A 285 -16.76 12.69 -7.46
CA GLY A 285 -17.51 12.36 -8.68
C GLY A 285 -18.93 11.85 -8.37
N THR A 286 -19.37 10.86 -9.14
CA THR A 286 -20.62 10.12 -8.94
C THR A 286 -20.39 8.61 -9.05
N GLU A 287 -21.25 7.80 -8.44
CA GLU A 287 -21.12 6.32 -8.44
C GLU A 287 -21.15 5.75 -9.88
N SER A 288 -21.85 6.46 -10.77
CA SER A 288 -21.95 6.17 -12.20
C SER A 288 -20.90 6.86 -13.08
N GLY A 289 -19.93 7.58 -12.51
CA GLY A 289 -18.96 8.36 -13.27
C GLY A 289 -17.99 9.15 -12.38
N ARG A 290 -16.72 8.75 -12.40
CA ARG A 290 -15.64 9.20 -11.51
C ARG A 290 -14.85 10.37 -12.09
N ALA A 291 -14.45 11.30 -11.23
CA ALA A 291 -13.61 12.45 -11.58
C ALA A 291 -12.12 12.16 -11.29
N HIS A 292 -11.26 13.18 -11.35
CA HIS A 292 -9.86 13.05 -10.91
C HIS A 292 -9.36 14.35 -10.24
N VAL A 293 -8.23 14.27 -9.55
CA VAL A 293 -7.52 15.43 -9.00
C VAL A 293 -6.07 15.39 -9.48
N HIS A 294 -5.67 16.40 -10.26
CA HIS A 294 -4.38 16.45 -10.95
C HIS A 294 -3.68 17.79 -10.72
N LEU A 295 -2.48 17.73 -10.12
CA LEU A 295 -1.67 18.88 -9.76
C LEU A 295 -0.38 18.91 -10.60
N THR A 296 -0.28 19.94 -11.46
CA THR A 296 0.90 20.31 -12.26
C THR A 296 1.34 21.76 -11.95
N SER A 297 0.95 22.28 -10.79
CA SER A 297 1.15 23.67 -10.35
C SER A 297 2.48 23.85 -9.63
N SER A 298 3.19 24.94 -9.94
CA SER A 298 4.48 25.27 -9.35
C SER A 298 4.38 25.89 -7.95
N ARG A 299 3.46 25.40 -7.11
CA ARG A 299 3.29 25.78 -5.70
C ARG A 299 2.86 24.57 -4.89
N PRO A 300 3.42 24.34 -3.68
CA PRO A 300 2.88 23.35 -2.74
C PRO A 300 1.39 23.57 -2.48
N ALA A 301 0.62 22.49 -2.48
CA ALA A 301 -0.78 22.49 -2.08
C ALA A 301 -0.94 22.11 -0.60
N ASP A 302 -1.99 22.61 0.05
CA ASP A 302 -2.42 22.10 1.35
C ASP A 302 -3.61 21.16 1.15
N VAL A 303 -3.43 19.87 1.48
CA VAL A 303 -4.47 18.85 1.31
C VAL A 303 -4.71 18.16 2.65
N ARG A 304 -5.57 18.75 3.48
CA ARG A 304 -5.78 18.34 4.88
C ARG A 304 -7.24 18.03 5.17
N HIS A 305 -7.48 16.87 5.77
CA HIS A 305 -8.80 16.39 6.22
C HIS A 305 -9.89 16.45 5.14
N ALA A 306 -9.52 16.12 3.90
CA ALA A 306 -10.42 15.99 2.77
C ALA A 306 -10.84 14.53 2.54
N ALA A 307 -12.07 14.31 2.05
CA ALA A 307 -12.48 13.06 1.44
C ALA A 307 -12.50 13.23 -0.09
N LEU A 308 -11.77 12.38 -0.77
CA LEU A 308 -11.59 12.31 -2.21
C LEU A 308 -12.33 11.05 -2.67
N ARG A 309 -13.53 11.23 -3.24
CA ARG A 309 -14.54 10.15 -3.32
C ARG A 309 -15.06 9.99 -4.75
N TRP A 310 -15.09 8.75 -5.24
CA TRP A 310 -15.53 8.43 -6.61
C TRP A 310 -14.63 9.14 -7.64
N LEU A 311 -13.33 8.85 -7.56
CA LEU A 311 -12.28 9.37 -8.44
C LEU A 311 -11.57 8.21 -9.15
N GLY A 312 -10.72 8.52 -10.14
CA GLY A 312 -10.05 7.51 -10.95
C GLY A 312 -10.99 6.90 -11.99
N PRO A 313 -11.29 7.59 -13.10
CA PRO A 313 -12.11 7.04 -14.17
C PRO A 313 -11.40 5.87 -14.86
N ARG A 314 -12.19 4.98 -15.47
CA ARG A 314 -11.69 3.81 -16.19
C ARG A 314 -12.23 3.78 -17.62
N GLY A 315 -11.36 3.46 -18.57
CA GLY A 315 -11.72 3.17 -19.94
C GLY A 315 -12.17 1.72 -20.12
N ASN A 316 -12.70 1.39 -21.31
CA ASN A 316 -12.76 -0.01 -21.74
C ASN A 316 -11.33 -0.50 -21.96
N GLY A 317 -10.95 -1.56 -21.27
CA GLY A 317 -9.72 -2.28 -21.55
C GLY A 317 -9.81 -3.10 -22.84
N LYS A 318 -8.70 -3.76 -23.19
CA LYS A 318 -8.61 -4.60 -24.41
C LYS A 318 -9.29 -5.97 -24.26
N ASP A 319 -9.53 -6.39 -23.03
CA ASP A 319 -9.91 -7.76 -22.68
C ASP A 319 -11.36 -7.90 -22.22
N SER A 320 -11.79 -9.15 -22.06
CA SER A 320 -13.05 -9.48 -21.38
C SER A 320 -12.85 -10.60 -20.35
N TRP A 321 -13.66 -10.58 -19.29
CA TRP A 321 -13.71 -11.60 -18.24
C TRP A 321 -15.15 -12.01 -18.00
N ASN A 322 -15.43 -13.32 -17.97
CA ASN A 322 -16.79 -13.87 -17.83
C ASN A 322 -17.83 -13.22 -18.78
N GLY A 323 -17.41 -12.86 -20.00
CA GLY A 323 -18.26 -12.23 -21.02
C GLY A 323 -18.54 -10.74 -20.83
N LYS A 324 -17.90 -10.06 -19.88
CA LYS A 324 -17.94 -8.60 -19.70
C LYS A 324 -16.60 -7.97 -20.11
N PRO A 325 -16.56 -6.77 -20.71
CA PRO A 325 -15.31 -6.02 -20.86
C PRO A 325 -14.64 -5.81 -19.50
N VAL A 326 -13.32 -5.94 -19.45
CA VAL A 326 -12.53 -5.51 -18.30
C VAL A 326 -12.30 -4.00 -18.43
N THR A 327 -12.42 -3.24 -17.35
CA THR A 327 -12.09 -1.81 -17.37
C THR A 327 -10.63 -1.58 -16.99
N GLU A 328 -9.97 -0.60 -17.62
CA GLU A 328 -8.56 -0.22 -17.36
C GLU A 328 -8.49 1.23 -16.83
N PRO A 329 -7.59 1.58 -15.91
CA PRO A 329 -7.48 2.93 -15.36
C PRO A 329 -7.11 3.95 -16.46
N VAL A 330 -7.74 5.14 -16.44
CA VAL A 330 -7.35 6.22 -17.36
C VAL A 330 -6.00 6.79 -16.90
N LEU A 331 -4.99 6.66 -17.75
CA LEU A 331 -3.62 7.14 -17.51
C LEU A 331 -3.58 8.58 -17.00
N GLY A 332 -2.86 8.83 -15.90
CA GLY A 332 -2.66 10.16 -15.33
C GLY A 332 -3.93 10.81 -14.72
N ARG A 333 -4.99 10.05 -14.43
CA ARG A 333 -6.26 10.53 -13.86
C ARG A 333 -6.62 9.74 -12.61
N TYR A 334 -6.08 10.17 -11.47
CA TYR A 334 -6.07 9.39 -10.23
C TYR A 334 -6.80 10.09 -9.07
N GLY A 335 -6.82 9.46 -7.88
CA GLY A 335 -7.47 9.99 -6.68
C GLY A 335 -6.83 11.29 -6.18
N LEU A 336 -5.50 11.32 -6.08
CA LEU A 336 -4.69 12.51 -5.83
C LEU A 336 -3.35 12.39 -6.54
N HIS A 337 -3.22 13.02 -7.71
CA HIS A 337 -2.03 12.97 -8.55
C HIS A 337 -1.20 14.25 -8.45
N PHE A 338 -0.01 14.16 -7.85
CA PHE A 338 1.05 15.15 -7.97
C PHE A 338 1.95 14.71 -9.13
N HIS A 339 1.97 15.48 -10.23
CA HIS A 339 2.55 15.05 -11.50
C HIS A 339 3.71 15.95 -11.91
N MET A 340 4.92 15.37 -11.90
CA MET A 340 6.18 15.99 -12.32
C MET A 340 6.47 17.36 -11.66
N LEU A 341 6.14 17.52 -10.38
CA LEU A 341 6.37 18.77 -9.64
C LEU A 341 7.84 18.97 -9.24
N LEU A 342 8.66 17.92 -9.28
CA LEU A 342 10.07 17.92 -8.90
C LEU A 342 10.28 18.54 -7.50
N ASP A 343 11.25 19.44 -7.34
CA ASP A 343 11.50 20.13 -6.07
C ASP A 343 10.34 21.04 -5.61
N THR A 344 9.37 21.34 -6.48
CA THR A 344 8.32 22.32 -6.19
C THR A 344 7.27 21.80 -5.21
N SER A 345 7.18 20.48 -5.04
CA SER A 345 6.33 19.86 -4.01
C SER A 345 7.02 19.72 -2.65
N ARG A 346 8.32 20.04 -2.51
CA ARG A 346 9.06 19.81 -1.26
C ARG A 346 8.47 20.60 -0.09
N GLY A 347 8.09 19.88 0.96
CA GLY A 347 7.38 20.43 2.12
C GLY A 347 5.85 20.42 1.99
N THR A 348 5.29 19.80 0.95
CA THR A 348 3.85 19.52 0.84
C THR A 348 3.43 18.54 1.93
N VAL A 349 2.38 18.86 2.67
CA VAL A 349 1.79 17.99 3.68
C VAL A 349 0.37 17.60 3.27
N VAL A 350 0.17 16.31 3.09
CA VAL A 350 -1.13 15.66 2.86
C VAL A 350 -1.49 14.96 4.18
N GLU A 351 -2.46 15.45 4.94
CA GLU A 351 -2.73 14.87 6.28
C GLU A 351 -4.20 14.59 6.57
N GLY A 352 -4.46 13.42 7.16
CA GLY A 352 -5.80 12.94 7.49
C GLY A 352 -6.72 12.73 6.29
N VAL A 353 -6.19 12.74 5.05
CA VAL A 353 -6.97 12.62 3.81
C VAL A 353 -7.47 11.19 3.61
N VAL A 354 -8.71 11.05 3.15
CA VAL A 354 -9.30 9.78 2.75
C VAL A 354 -9.49 9.80 1.25
N VAL A 355 -8.89 8.86 0.52
CA VAL A 355 -9.33 8.51 -0.83
C VAL A 355 -10.15 7.23 -0.73
N ARG A 356 -11.37 7.20 -1.29
CA ARG A 356 -12.21 6.00 -1.17
C ARG A 356 -13.14 5.70 -2.33
N ASP A 357 -13.36 4.40 -2.51
CA ASP A 357 -14.13 3.71 -3.55
C ASP A 357 -13.82 4.34 -4.92
N ALA A 358 -12.52 4.32 -5.25
CA ALA A 358 -11.90 4.96 -6.39
C ALA A 358 -11.50 3.92 -7.45
N GLY A 359 -11.66 4.26 -8.73
CA GLY A 359 -11.41 3.38 -9.87
C GLY A 359 -9.96 3.39 -10.38
N SER A 360 -9.03 4.04 -9.67
CA SER A 360 -7.59 3.98 -9.92
C SER A 360 -6.85 4.50 -8.67
N HIS A 361 -5.52 4.46 -8.71
CA HIS A 361 -4.59 4.76 -7.62
C HIS A 361 -5.01 5.92 -6.73
N ALA A 362 -4.87 5.75 -5.41
CA ALA A 362 -5.35 6.73 -4.44
C ALA A 362 -4.37 7.90 -4.27
N PHE A 363 -3.09 7.62 -3.99
CA PHE A 363 -2.07 8.64 -3.72
C PHE A 363 -0.87 8.44 -4.64
N VAL A 364 -0.61 9.41 -5.53
CA VAL A 364 0.41 9.30 -6.58
C VAL A 364 1.35 10.51 -6.58
N PRO A 365 2.53 10.40 -5.95
CA PRO A 365 3.65 11.33 -6.13
C PRO A 365 4.51 10.90 -7.34
N HIS A 366 4.09 11.21 -8.57
CA HIS A 366 4.88 10.99 -9.79
C HIS A 366 5.93 12.09 -9.92
N ALA A 367 7.23 11.76 -9.85
CA ALA A 367 8.36 12.68 -10.02
C ALA A 367 8.19 14.00 -9.27
N SER A 368 7.80 13.89 -7.99
CA SER A 368 7.35 15.00 -7.15
C SER A 368 7.89 14.81 -5.73
N HIS A 369 8.95 15.54 -5.38
CA HIS A 369 9.78 15.26 -4.21
C HIS A 369 9.24 15.86 -2.91
N GLY A 370 9.64 15.27 -1.77
CA GLY A 370 9.48 15.87 -0.43
C GLY A 370 8.03 16.02 0.02
N ILE A 371 7.16 15.05 -0.29
CA ILE A 371 5.75 15.04 0.10
C ILE A 371 5.57 14.13 1.31
N THR A 372 4.96 14.66 2.38
CA THR A 372 4.59 13.87 3.56
C THR A 372 3.10 13.56 3.55
N PHE A 373 2.76 12.27 3.53
CA PHE A 373 1.41 11.75 3.76
C PHE A 373 1.31 11.28 5.22
N ARG A 374 0.39 11.85 6.01
CA ARG A 374 0.27 11.59 7.46
C ARG A 374 -1.16 11.20 7.84
N GLY A 375 -1.34 9.98 8.34
CA GLY A 375 -2.65 9.46 8.72
C GLY A 375 -3.64 9.42 7.54
N CYS A 376 -3.13 9.22 6.33
CA CYS A 376 -3.96 9.07 5.14
C CYS A 376 -4.61 7.67 5.11
N ILE A 377 -5.75 7.56 4.44
CA ILE A 377 -6.47 6.30 4.25
C ILE A 377 -6.81 6.16 2.77
N SER A 378 -6.44 5.03 2.17
CA SER A 378 -7.09 4.48 0.99
C SER A 378 -8.06 3.39 1.44
N HIS A 379 -9.29 3.39 0.90
CA HIS A 379 -10.28 2.34 1.14
C HIS A 379 -11.06 1.98 -0.14
N ASP A 380 -11.26 0.69 -0.42
CA ASP A 380 -11.97 0.19 -1.62
C ASP A 380 -11.42 0.75 -2.95
N THR A 381 -10.10 0.99 -2.99
CA THR A 381 -9.40 1.59 -4.13
C THR A 381 -8.97 0.52 -5.12
N TRP A 382 -9.19 0.78 -6.40
CA TRP A 382 -8.74 -0.06 -7.51
C TRP A 382 -7.34 0.36 -7.96
N GLU A 383 -6.54 -0.60 -8.41
CA GLU A 383 -5.09 -0.43 -8.64
C GLU A 383 -4.32 -0.11 -7.33
N ASP A 384 -2.99 -0.04 -7.41
CA ASP A 384 -2.13 0.19 -6.24
C ASP A 384 -2.52 1.46 -5.48
N ALA A 385 -2.70 1.35 -4.16
CA ALA A 385 -3.30 2.42 -3.37
C ALA A 385 -2.35 3.61 -3.15
N TYR A 386 -1.14 3.35 -2.66
CA TYR A 386 -0.03 4.32 -2.66
C TYR A 386 0.93 3.88 -3.75
N TRP A 387 0.97 4.63 -4.86
CA TRP A 387 1.57 4.19 -6.12
C TRP A 387 2.56 5.20 -6.65
N TRP A 388 3.53 4.70 -7.40
CA TRP A 388 4.45 5.51 -8.16
C TRP A 388 4.33 5.21 -9.66
N ASP A 389 4.32 6.25 -10.48
CA ASP A 389 4.19 6.16 -11.93
C ASP A 389 5.56 5.85 -12.55
N GLY A 390 6.09 4.67 -12.19
CA GLY A 390 7.37 4.15 -12.62
C GLY A 390 7.25 3.34 -13.92
N PRO A 391 8.33 3.21 -14.69
CA PRO A 391 8.34 2.38 -15.89
C PRO A 391 8.13 0.90 -15.53
N ILE A 392 7.34 0.22 -16.35
CA ILE A 392 7.01 -1.21 -16.23
C ILE A 392 8.23 -2.11 -16.52
N ASP A 393 9.31 -1.56 -17.09
CA ASP A 393 10.49 -2.32 -17.51
C ASP A 393 11.82 -1.76 -16.97
N THR A 394 12.75 -2.66 -16.66
CA THR A 394 14.06 -2.41 -16.02
C THR A 394 15.08 -1.66 -16.88
N ARG A 395 14.78 -1.35 -18.14
CA ARG A 395 15.72 -0.68 -19.07
C ARG A 395 15.37 0.78 -19.32
N THR A 396 14.20 1.23 -18.87
CA THR A 396 13.76 2.63 -18.96
C THR A 396 14.18 3.36 -17.67
N PRO A 397 15.05 4.38 -17.71
CA PRO A 397 15.44 5.12 -16.52
C PRO A 397 14.25 5.80 -15.84
N GLN A 398 14.17 5.69 -14.50
CA GLN A 398 13.07 6.26 -13.73
C GLN A 398 13.11 7.79 -13.67
N GLY A 399 11.92 8.41 -13.52
CA GLY A 399 11.77 9.73 -12.92
C GLY A 399 11.52 9.58 -11.41
N PRO A 400 12.54 9.73 -10.55
CA PRO A 400 12.45 9.35 -9.16
C PRO A 400 11.52 10.24 -8.32
N SER A 401 11.06 9.74 -7.18
CA SER A 401 10.34 10.51 -6.15
C SER A 401 11.05 10.42 -4.80
N ASP A 402 12.06 11.27 -4.63
CA ASP A 402 12.80 11.45 -3.38
C ASP A 402 11.99 12.06 -2.23
N ASP A 403 12.40 11.75 -1.00
CA ASP A 403 11.91 12.30 0.27
C ASP A 403 10.40 12.12 0.51
N ILE A 404 9.82 11.01 0.03
CA ILE A 404 8.42 10.65 0.29
C ILE A 404 8.28 10.02 1.68
N ALA A 405 7.40 10.57 2.51
CA ALA A 405 7.13 10.04 3.84
C ALA A 405 5.69 9.54 3.96
N TYR A 406 5.51 8.27 4.33
CA TYR A 406 4.24 7.68 4.74
C TYR A 406 4.26 7.47 6.26
N GLU A 407 3.47 8.27 6.99
CA GLU A 407 3.41 8.27 8.46
C GLU A 407 2.02 7.82 8.94
N GLY A 408 1.89 6.60 9.47
CA GLY A 408 0.63 6.08 10.00
C GLY A 408 -0.49 5.99 8.95
N CYS A 409 -0.12 5.83 7.67
CA CYS A 409 -1.05 5.70 6.56
C CYS A 409 -1.65 4.30 6.48
N VAL A 410 -2.85 4.18 5.90
CA VAL A 410 -3.55 2.91 5.71
C VAL A 410 -3.86 2.68 4.25
N ALA A 411 -3.53 1.49 3.74
CA ALA A 411 -4.08 0.92 2.52
C ALA A 411 -5.05 -0.20 2.89
N SER A 412 -6.35 0.00 2.71
CA SER A 412 -7.40 -0.93 3.10
C SER A 412 -8.22 -1.35 1.90
N ARG A 413 -8.45 -2.66 1.73
CA ARG A 413 -9.32 -3.20 0.67
C ARG A 413 -8.90 -2.67 -0.71
N THR A 414 -7.64 -2.90 -1.06
CA THR A 414 -7.09 -2.56 -2.38
C THR A 414 -7.46 -3.70 -3.35
N VAL A 415 -8.04 -3.38 -4.51
CA VAL A 415 -8.71 -4.36 -5.39
C VAL A 415 -8.30 -4.20 -6.87
N TYR A 416 -8.62 -5.22 -7.68
CA TYR A 416 -8.40 -5.21 -9.13
C TYR A 416 -9.60 -5.86 -9.85
N GLU A 417 -9.92 -5.43 -11.07
CA GLU A 417 -10.94 -6.06 -11.92
C GLU A 417 -10.32 -6.78 -13.13
N PRO A 418 -10.61 -8.07 -13.36
CA PRO A 418 -11.12 -9.05 -12.40
C PRO A 418 -10.03 -9.41 -11.38
N ASN A 419 -10.39 -9.74 -10.14
CA ASN A 419 -9.39 -9.92 -9.08
C ASN A 419 -8.20 -10.86 -9.42
N PRO A 420 -8.39 -12.01 -10.09
CA PRO A 420 -7.28 -12.90 -10.50
C PRO A 420 -6.28 -12.30 -11.50
N ARG A 421 -6.50 -11.07 -11.99
CA ARG A 421 -5.56 -10.32 -12.83
C ARG A 421 -4.76 -9.25 -12.09
N GLY A 422 -5.00 -9.02 -10.80
CA GLY A 422 -4.21 -8.12 -9.96
C GLY A 422 -2.84 -8.71 -9.60
N TYR A 423 -2.04 -9.06 -10.61
CA TYR A 423 -0.65 -9.48 -10.46
C TYR A 423 0.15 -8.36 -9.82
N ARG A 424 0.86 -8.64 -8.72
CA ARG A 424 1.61 -7.65 -7.91
C ARG A 424 0.81 -6.46 -7.36
N LEU A 425 -0.52 -6.51 -7.39
CA LEU A 425 -1.38 -5.47 -6.78
C LEU A 425 -0.95 -5.21 -5.33
N THR A 426 -0.66 -3.96 -4.98
CA THR A 426 -0.08 -3.64 -3.67
C THR A 426 -0.78 -2.50 -2.93
N GLY A 427 -0.83 -2.63 -1.62
CA GLY A 427 -1.26 -1.54 -0.74
C GLY A 427 -0.30 -0.35 -0.82
N PHE A 428 1.00 -0.61 -0.84
CA PHE A 428 2.06 0.39 -0.98
C PHE A 428 3.10 -0.12 -1.97
N SER A 429 3.11 0.44 -3.18
CA SER A 429 4.24 0.27 -4.10
C SER A 429 5.38 1.16 -3.62
N LEU A 430 6.42 0.54 -3.06
CA LEU A 430 7.63 1.23 -2.62
C LEU A 430 8.59 1.32 -3.81
N GLY A 431 8.35 2.41 -4.62
CA GLY A 431 9.59 4.08 -6.54
C GLY A 431 10.94 4.88 -6.49
N ALA A 432 11.92 4.43 -7.28
CA ALA A 432 13.34 4.82 -7.20
C ALA A 432 13.53 6.28 -6.77
N GLY A 433 14.44 6.51 -5.83
CA GLY A 433 14.52 7.78 -5.11
C GLY A 433 15.06 7.59 -3.71
N THR A 434 15.57 8.67 -3.13
CA THR A 434 16.35 8.66 -1.89
C THR A 434 15.59 9.33 -0.75
N GLY A 435 15.93 9.01 0.50
CA GLY A 435 15.34 9.66 1.69
C GLY A 435 13.90 9.23 2.05
N SER A 436 13.24 8.43 1.21
CA SER A 436 11.86 8.00 1.41
C SER A 436 11.69 7.04 2.60
N SER A 437 10.52 7.07 3.26
CA SER A 437 10.26 6.22 4.43
C SER A 437 8.79 5.87 4.66
N ALA A 438 8.55 4.67 5.17
CA ALA A 438 7.24 4.18 5.60
C ALA A 438 7.32 3.80 7.09
N ARG A 439 6.47 4.42 7.90
CA ARG A 439 6.51 4.30 9.37
C ARG A 439 5.10 4.14 9.93
N ASP A 440 4.92 3.17 10.83
CA ASP A 440 3.67 2.95 11.57
C ASP A 440 2.43 2.72 10.68
N CYS A 441 2.63 2.35 9.41
CA CYS A 441 1.57 2.17 8.41
C CYS A 441 0.90 0.79 8.49
N VAL A 442 -0.31 0.67 7.93
CA VAL A 442 -1.08 -0.58 7.87
C VAL A 442 -1.53 -0.88 6.45
N ALA A 443 -1.27 -2.09 5.96
CA ALA A 443 -1.82 -2.63 4.72
C ALA A 443 -2.73 -3.82 5.05
N VAL A 444 -3.97 -3.80 4.56
CA VAL A 444 -4.99 -4.77 5.00
C VAL A 444 -6.03 -5.09 3.94
N GLY A 445 -6.32 -6.37 3.75
CA GLY A 445 -7.28 -6.83 2.75
C GLY A 445 -6.92 -6.43 1.32
N VAL A 446 -5.63 -6.26 1.00
CA VAL A 446 -5.17 -6.16 -0.39
C VAL A 446 -5.51 -7.49 -1.07
N GLN A 447 -6.17 -7.41 -2.23
CA GLN A 447 -6.59 -8.57 -3.00
C GLN A 447 -5.55 -8.85 -4.12
N GLY A 448 -5.99 -9.22 -5.33
CA GLY A 448 -5.11 -9.52 -6.47
C GLY A 448 -4.82 -11.01 -6.66
N ALA A 449 -3.62 -11.30 -7.14
CA ALA A 449 -3.05 -12.63 -7.41
C ALA A 449 -1.52 -12.59 -7.26
N THR A 450 -0.81 -13.73 -7.43
CA THR A 450 0.67 -13.88 -7.48
C THR A 450 1.50 -12.59 -7.37
N GLY A 451 2.24 -12.45 -6.26
CA GLY A 451 3.06 -11.28 -5.95
C GLY A 451 2.29 -10.10 -5.34
N ALA A 452 0.95 -10.11 -5.35
CA ALA A 452 0.17 -9.09 -4.64
C ALA A 452 0.49 -9.09 -3.14
N SER A 453 0.49 -7.90 -2.52
CA SER A 453 1.10 -7.71 -1.21
C SER A 453 0.58 -6.50 -0.44
N GLY A 454 0.86 -6.44 0.86
CA GLY A 454 0.67 -5.22 1.64
C GLY A 454 1.66 -4.13 1.25
N TYR A 455 2.91 -4.51 1.00
CA TYR A 455 4.03 -3.65 0.60
C TYR A 455 4.86 -4.35 -0.47
N GLU A 456 5.13 -3.66 -1.58
CA GLU A 456 5.95 -4.17 -2.68
C GLU A 456 7.27 -3.39 -2.80
N TRP A 457 8.40 -4.09 -2.98
CA TRP A 457 9.57 -3.53 -3.67
C TRP A 457 9.64 -4.12 -5.09
N PRO A 458 9.17 -3.39 -6.14
CA PRO A 458 9.18 -3.87 -7.51
C PRO A 458 10.59 -3.91 -8.12
N GLU A 459 10.71 -4.56 -9.28
CA GLU A 459 11.99 -4.88 -9.95
C GLU A 459 12.87 -3.67 -10.30
N THR A 460 12.25 -2.50 -10.42
CA THR A 460 12.90 -1.24 -10.79
C THR A 460 13.26 -0.35 -9.59
N SER A 461 13.03 -0.82 -8.35
CA SER A 461 13.07 -0.05 -7.09
C SER A 461 14.48 0.24 -6.53
N GLU A 462 15.35 0.94 -7.26
CA GLU A 462 16.69 1.37 -6.75
C GLU A 462 16.64 2.33 -5.53
N GLY A 463 15.45 2.65 -4.99
CA GLY A 463 15.28 3.54 -3.86
C GLY A 463 15.34 2.83 -2.51
N VAL A 464 16.31 3.17 -1.66
CA VAL A 464 16.40 2.67 -0.29
C VAL A 464 15.37 3.37 0.61
N TRP A 465 14.41 2.60 1.13
CA TRP A 465 13.41 3.09 2.08
C TRP A 465 13.85 2.86 3.52
N THR A 466 13.58 3.83 4.41
CA THR A 466 13.50 3.51 5.84
C THR A 466 12.13 2.89 6.14
N PHE A 467 12.08 1.60 6.45
CA PHE A 467 10.85 0.86 6.70
C PHE A 467 10.80 0.33 8.14
N GLU A 468 9.90 0.88 8.96
CA GLU A 468 9.79 0.49 10.37
C GLU A 468 8.36 0.49 10.93
N ARG A 469 8.04 -0.47 11.81
CA ARG A 469 6.74 -0.61 12.48
C ARG A 469 5.54 -0.61 11.52
N CYS A 470 5.72 -1.12 10.31
CA CYS A 470 4.62 -1.36 9.38
C CYS A 470 3.93 -2.70 9.72
N LEU A 471 2.63 -2.76 9.46
CA LEU A 471 1.78 -3.94 9.63
C LEU A 471 1.18 -4.34 8.28
N ALA A 472 1.22 -5.62 7.91
CA ALA A 472 0.45 -6.18 6.80
C ALA A 472 -0.38 -7.38 7.29
N HIS A 473 -1.70 -7.32 7.19
CA HIS A 473 -2.52 -8.43 7.66
C HIS A 473 -3.77 -8.69 6.81
N ASN A 474 -4.25 -9.93 6.83
CA ASN A 474 -5.47 -10.32 6.14
C ASN A 474 -5.47 -9.95 4.64
N ASN A 475 -4.30 -9.85 3.99
CA ASN A 475 -4.21 -9.74 2.54
C ASN A 475 -4.48 -11.11 1.90
N LEU A 476 -5.01 -11.11 0.68
CA LEU A 476 -5.33 -12.34 -0.05
C LEU A 476 -4.08 -13.16 -0.37
N GLU A 477 -3.00 -12.47 -0.75
CA GLU A 477 -1.68 -13.04 -1.02
C GLU A 477 -0.72 -12.60 0.11
N ASN A 478 0.32 -11.79 -0.14
CA ASN A 478 1.44 -11.61 0.80
C ASN A 478 1.30 -10.44 1.79
N GLY A 479 2.10 -10.49 2.86
CA GLY A 479 2.39 -9.34 3.71
C GLY A 479 3.35 -8.34 3.03
N VAL A 480 4.56 -8.81 2.70
CA VAL A 480 5.56 -8.11 1.87
C VAL A 480 5.88 -8.97 0.65
N PHE A 481 6.03 -8.34 -0.52
CA PHE A 481 6.64 -8.94 -1.71
C PHE A 481 7.87 -8.12 -2.12
N VAL A 482 9.02 -8.77 -2.30
CA VAL A 482 10.23 -8.15 -2.87
C VAL A 482 10.55 -8.88 -4.16
N TRP A 483 10.67 -8.12 -5.25
CA TRP A 483 11.13 -8.63 -6.53
C TRP A 483 12.13 -7.68 -7.17
N LEU A 484 13.11 -7.20 -6.39
CA LEU A 484 13.98 -6.07 -6.70
C LEU A 484 15.37 -6.50 -7.24
N ASN A 485 15.82 -5.88 -8.33
CA ASN A 485 17.19 -5.98 -8.83
C ASN A 485 18.02 -4.74 -8.44
N ALA A 486 18.49 -4.64 -7.19
CA ALA A 486 19.26 -3.46 -6.71
C ALA A 486 20.68 -3.79 -6.23
N GLU A 487 21.59 -2.82 -6.40
CA GLU A 487 22.93 -2.79 -5.79
C GLU A 487 22.94 -2.12 -4.40
N HIS A 488 21.77 -1.95 -3.79
CA HIS A 488 21.59 -1.17 -2.56
C HIS A 488 20.99 -2.04 -1.46
N HIS A 489 21.35 -1.70 -0.22
CA HIS A 489 21.02 -2.50 0.95
C HIS A 489 19.76 -1.96 1.64
N HIS A 490 18.76 -2.82 1.81
CA HIS A 490 17.47 -2.45 2.39
C HIS A 490 17.36 -2.94 3.84
N THR A 491 16.53 -2.28 4.67
CA THR A 491 16.28 -2.72 6.05
C THR A 491 14.80 -2.66 6.37
N VAL A 492 14.26 -3.79 6.82
CA VAL A 492 12.88 -3.99 7.24
C VAL A 492 12.91 -4.34 8.73
N THR A 493 12.45 -3.43 9.59
CA THR A 493 12.58 -3.59 11.05
C THR A 493 11.28 -3.34 11.82
N GLN A 494 11.10 -4.04 12.95
CA GLN A 494 9.87 -4.02 13.75
C GLN A 494 8.58 -4.30 12.95
N TYR A 495 8.67 -5.00 11.83
CA TYR A 495 7.56 -5.31 10.95
C TYR A 495 6.67 -6.41 11.56
N ALA A 496 5.38 -6.37 11.24
CA ALA A 496 4.42 -7.40 11.62
C ALA A 496 3.64 -7.89 10.40
N ALA A 497 3.52 -9.22 10.23
CA ALA A 497 2.67 -9.83 9.23
C ALA A 497 1.76 -10.90 9.85
N TYR A 498 0.44 -10.82 9.71
CA TYR A 498 -0.44 -11.89 10.20
C TYR A 498 -1.65 -12.22 9.33
N HIS A 499 -2.06 -13.49 9.37
CA HIS A 499 -3.25 -14.01 8.67
C HIS A 499 -3.34 -13.65 7.18
N ASN A 500 -2.22 -13.41 6.50
CA ASN A 500 -2.18 -13.25 5.05
C ASN A 500 -2.33 -14.63 4.38
N GLY A 501 -2.97 -14.71 3.21
CA GLY A 501 -3.22 -15.99 2.52
C GLY A 501 -1.98 -16.62 1.88
N GLY A 502 -1.03 -15.78 1.48
CA GLY A 502 0.32 -16.15 1.05
C GLY A 502 1.30 -16.14 2.22
N TRP A 503 2.46 -15.52 2.01
CA TRP A 503 3.55 -15.45 2.99
C TRP A 503 3.49 -14.18 3.84
N GLY A 504 4.14 -14.20 5.00
CA GLY A 504 4.43 -12.98 5.75
C GLY A 504 5.41 -12.07 5.00
N ILE A 505 6.43 -12.68 4.40
CA ILE A 505 7.42 -12.08 3.49
C ILE A 505 7.68 -13.07 2.34
N GLU A 506 7.52 -12.64 1.09
CA GLU A 506 8.01 -13.35 -0.10
C GLU A 506 9.14 -12.51 -0.72
N HIS A 507 10.37 -13.03 -0.69
CA HIS A 507 11.60 -12.29 -1.00
C HIS A 507 12.30 -12.90 -2.22
N GLY A 508 12.55 -12.12 -3.28
CA GLY A 508 13.01 -12.64 -4.57
C GLY A 508 13.51 -11.62 -5.60
N ALA A 509 13.35 -12.00 -6.87
CA ALA A 509 14.13 -11.57 -8.04
C ALA A 509 15.58 -12.07 -8.04
N TYR A 510 16.56 -11.17 -8.20
CA TYR A 510 17.93 -11.52 -8.53
C TYR A 510 18.94 -10.73 -7.70
N LEU A 511 19.64 -11.42 -6.79
CA LEU A 511 20.83 -10.94 -6.09
C LEU A 511 20.64 -9.55 -5.43
N ASN A 512 19.92 -9.52 -4.30
CA ASN A 512 19.69 -8.31 -3.50
C ASN A 512 19.93 -8.57 -2.00
N ASP A 513 20.36 -7.54 -1.28
CA ASP A 513 20.72 -7.62 0.14
C ASP A 513 19.72 -6.86 1.03
N PHE A 514 18.97 -7.60 1.85
CA PHE A 514 18.00 -7.08 2.81
C PHE A 514 18.34 -7.52 4.25
N ASP A 515 18.33 -6.57 5.20
CA ASP A 515 18.26 -6.85 6.63
C ASP A 515 16.79 -6.89 7.10
N TYR A 516 16.21 -8.07 7.27
CA TYR A 516 14.96 -8.27 7.99
C TYR A 516 15.26 -8.50 9.47
N THR A 517 14.79 -7.60 10.35
CA THR A 517 15.18 -7.62 11.78
C THR A 517 14.01 -7.42 12.73
N ALA A 518 14.08 -8.01 13.92
CA ALA A 518 13.20 -7.71 15.05
C ALA A 518 11.69 -7.70 14.71
N SER A 519 11.26 -8.60 13.82
CA SER A 519 9.93 -8.62 13.20
C SER A 519 9.13 -9.88 13.58
N VAL A 520 7.80 -9.83 13.47
CA VAL A 520 6.89 -10.94 13.84
C VAL A 520 6.04 -11.38 12.64
N LEU A 521 6.07 -12.67 12.34
CA LEU A 521 5.30 -13.28 11.24
C LEU A 521 4.41 -14.38 11.84
N TYR A 522 3.09 -14.19 11.85
CA TYR A 522 2.15 -15.01 12.62
C TYR A 522 0.97 -15.54 11.78
N GLY A 523 0.80 -16.86 11.71
CA GLY A 523 -0.39 -17.50 11.15
C GLY A 523 -0.71 -17.15 9.69
N ASN A 524 0.30 -16.82 8.88
CA ASN A 524 0.15 -16.65 7.42
C ASN A 524 0.08 -18.04 6.76
N ALA A 525 -0.78 -18.21 5.75
CA ALA A 525 -1.22 -19.55 5.33
C ALA A 525 -0.17 -20.33 4.52
N ALA A 526 0.62 -19.67 3.68
CA ALA A 526 1.74 -20.32 2.99
C ALA A 526 2.94 -20.54 3.93
N GLY A 527 3.27 -19.53 4.74
CA GLY A 527 4.32 -19.58 5.76
C GLY A 527 4.78 -18.21 6.22
N GLY A 528 5.82 -18.18 7.06
CA GLY A 528 6.46 -16.93 7.47
C GLY A 528 7.22 -16.27 6.33
N ILE A 529 8.22 -16.98 5.79
CA ILE A 529 9.14 -16.47 4.77
C ILE A 529 9.23 -17.43 3.57
N ALA A 530 9.09 -16.89 2.36
CA ALA A 530 9.54 -17.50 1.11
C ALA A 530 10.83 -16.82 0.62
N VAL A 531 11.81 -17.63 0.18
CA VAL A 531 13.10 -17.18 -0.36
C VAL A 531 13.25 -17.66 -1.80
N HIS A 532 13.39 -16.71 -2.72
CA HIS A 532 13.50 -16.89 -4.18
C HIS A 532 14.83 -16.35 -4.77
N ALA A 533 15.74 -15.87 -3.93
CA ALA A 533 17.02 -15.33 -4.36
C ALA A 533 18.10 -15.58 -3.29
N LEU A 534 19.34 -15.77 -3.75
CA LEU A 534 20.54 -15.52 -2.95
C LEU A 534 20.84 -14.01 -2.92
N GLY A 535 21.70 -13.56 -2.01
CA GLY A 535 22.12 -12.17 -1.91
C GLY A 535 23.21 -11.79 -2.90
N ARG A 536 23.68 -10.54 -2.83
CA ARG A 536 24.60 -9.94 -3.81
C ARG A 536 26.03 -9.80 -3.32
N ASP A 537 26.23 -9.02 -2.26
CA ASP A 537 27.55 -8.62 -1.76
C ASP A 537 27.74 -8.97 -0.27
N LYS A 538 26.64 -9.09 0.48
CA LYS A 538 26.63 -9.44 1.91
C LYS A 538 25.77 -10.67 2.24
N GLY A 539 24.85 -11.03 1.37
CA GLY A 539 23.76 -11.96 1.69
C GLY A 539 22.56 -11.24 2.30
N THR A 540 21.35 -11.75 2.05
CA THR A 540 20.14 -11.32 2.76
C THR A 540 20.08 -11.97 4.15
N VAL A 541 19.72 -11.19 5.17
CA VAL A 541 19.76 -11.58 6.58
C VAL A 541 18.37 -11.48 7.21
N PHE A 542 17.92 -12.56 7.84
CA PHE A 542 16.73 -12.61 8.69
C PHE A 542 17.17 -12.81 10.15
N ASP A 543 17.34 -11.73 10.92
CA ASP A 543 17.92 -11.76 12.27
C ASP A 543 16.93 -11.35 13.37
N GLY A 544 16.71 -12.25 14.34
CA GLY A 544 15.90 -11.96 15.53
C GLY A 544 14.40 -11.84 15.24
N LEU A 545 13.88 -12.70 14.36
CA LEU A 545 12.45 -12.78 14.06
C LEU A 545 11.74 -13.75 15.01
N LEU A 546 10.44 -13.50 15.23
CA LEU A 546 9.50 -14.50 15.73
C LEU A 546 8.60 -14.94 14.57
N ILE A 547 8.67 -16.22 14.22
CA ILE A 547 7.90 -16.81 13.12
C ILE A 547 7.03 -17.92 13.71
N ASP A 548 5.75 -17.65 13.93
CA ASP A 548 4.78 -18.64 14.42
C ASP A 548 3.79 -18.96 13.31
N ALA A 549 3.85 -20.17 12.76
CA ALA A 549 2.91 -20.61 11.73
C ALA A 549 1.48 -20.85 12.28
N ALA A 550 1.28 -20.84 13.61
CA ALA A 550 -0.02 -20.93 14.29
C ALA A 550 -0.93 -22.09 13.82
N GLY A 551 -0.35 -23.20 13.36
CA GLY A 551 -1.04 -24.33 12.74
C GLY A 551 -1.51 -24.11 11.30
N GLN A 552 -1.42 -22.89 10.77
CA GLN A 552 -1.90 -22.54 9.43
C GLN A 552 -0.98 -23.10 8.34
N SER A 553 0.33 -22.93 8.47
CA SER A 553 1.33 -23.28 7.44
C SER A 553 2.05 -24.61 7.70
N ASP A 554 2.48 -25.28 6.62
CA ASP A 554 3.33 -26.48 6.71
C ASP A 554 4.74 -26.17 7.23
N TYR A 555 5.29 -25.02 6.81
CA TYR A 555 6.66 -24.59 7.11
C TYR A 555 6.68 -23.16 7.63
N ALA A 556 7.59 -22.85 8.56
CA ALA A 556 7.78 -21.47 9.01
C ALA A 556 8.61 -20.65 7.99
N VAL A 557 9.59 -21.29 7.35
CA VAL A 557 10.41 -20.73 6.25
C VAL A 557 10.54 -21.75 5.12
N SER A 558 10.56 -21.29 3.87
CA SER A 558 10.78 -22.14 2.68
C SER A 558 11.76 -21.46 1.72
N THR A 559 12.75 -22.19 1.23
CA THR A 559 13.31 -21.86 -0.10
C THR A 559 12.29 -22.22 -1.17
N LEU A 560 12.36 -21.51 -2.29
CA LEU A 560 11.59 -21.68 -3.50
C LEU A 560 12.53 -21.41 -4.69
N LYS A 561 12.01 -21.49 -5.92
CA LYS A 561 12.79 -21.24 -7.13
C LYS A 561 13.57 -19.92 -7.07
N HIS A 562 14.89 -20.04 -7.06
CA HIS A 562 15.89 -19.02 -7.44
C HIS A 562 16.57 -19.45 -8.74
N GLN A 563 17.42 -18.60 -9.32
CA GLN A 563 17.96 -18.77 -10.68
C GLN A 563 19.43 -18.30 -10.88
N LEU A 564 20.15 -17.92 -9.82
CA LEU A 564 21.50 -17.33 -9.91
C LEU A 564 22.33 -17.62 -8.65
N ASP A 565 23.60 -17.99 -8.86
CA ASP A 565 24.65 -18.02 -7.84
C ASP A 565 24.77 -16.67 -7.12
N GLY A 566 24.99 -16.68 -5.80
CA GLY A 566 25.04 -15.46 -4.98
C GLY A 566 25.53 -15.69 -3.55
N GLU A 567 25.50 -14.63 -2.73
CA GLU A 567 25.93 -14.69 -1.33
C GLU A 567 24.82 -15.27 -0.40
N PRO A 568 25.17 -15.94 0.71
CA PRO A 568 24.23 -16.79 1.46
C PRO A 568 23.05 -16.06 2.09
N VAL A 569 21.87 -16.70 2.09
CA VAL A 569 20.75 -16.22 2.90
C VAL A 569 20.92 -16.69 4.34
N THR A 570 21.01 -15.76 5.29
CA THR A 570 21.28 -16.06 6.71
C THR A 570 20.04 -15.84 7.57
N LEU A 571 19.37 -16.92 7.95
CA LEU A 571 18.35 -16.93 9.01
C LEU A 571 19.03 -17.14 10.37
N SER A 572 19.01 -16.14 11.26
CA SER A 572 19.70 -16.26 12.56
C SER A 572 18.96 -15.67 13.76
N ARG A 573 19.34 -16.14 14.96
CA ARG A 573 18.81 -15.72 16.29
C ARG A 573 17.29 -15.76 16.43
N SER A 574 16.58 -16.42 15.51
CA SER A 574 15.13 -16.34 15.37
C SER A 574 14.42 -17.51 16.07
N ARG A 575 13.14 -17.35 16.40
CA ARG A 575 12.30 -18.42 16.96
C ARG A 575 11.25 -18.84 15.93
N LEU A 576 11.20 -20.13 15.63
CA LEU A 576 10.28 -20.75 14.67
C LEU A 576 9.34 -21.70 15.42
N THR A 577 8.02 -21.46 15.36
CA THR A 577 6.98 -22.18 16.12
C THR A 577 5.75 -22.48 15.26
N GLY A 578 4.85 -23.34 15.76
CA GLY A 578 3.50 -23.55 15.22
C GLY A 578 3.38 -24.22 13.84
N TYR A 579 4.49 -24.63 13.20
CA TYR A 579 4.50 -25.22 11.86
C TYR A 579 4.03 -26.68 11.85
N ARG A 580 3.37 -27.12 10.77
CA ARG A 580 2.79 -28.48 10.69
C ARG A 580 3.79 -29.58 10.28
N LYS A 581 4.93 -29.25 9.67
CA LYS A 581 5.94 -30.21 9.20
C LYS A 581 7.37 -29.90 9.67
N ALA A 582 7.91 -28.74 9.31
CA ALA A 582 9.29 -28.37 9.61
C ALA A 582 9.49 -26.86 9.81
N GLY A 583 10.52 -26.46 10.54
CA GLY A 583 10.88 -25.04 10.71
C GLY A 583 11.31 -24.40 9.39
N VAL A 584 12.32 -24.97 8.75
CA VAL A 584 12.81 -24.53 7.42
C VAL A 584 12.70 -25.68 6.42
N ALA A 585 12.11 -25.41 5.26
CA ALA A 585 12.07 -26.32 4.13
C ALA A 585 13.01 -25.85 3.00
N PHE A 586 13.94 -26.71 2.59
CA PHE A 586 14.74 -26.53 1.39
C PHE A 586 14.06 -27.30 0.26
N ARG A 587 13.56 -26.61 -0.76
CA ARG A 587 12.59 -27.19 -1.72
C ARG A 587 13.17 -27.45 -3.09
N ALA A 588 12.56 -28.37 -3.83
CA ALA A 588 12.88 -28.55 -5.23
C ALA A 588 12.60 -27.28 -6.03
N THR A 589 13.62 -26.82 -6.77
CA THR A 589 13.58 -25.68 -7.69
C THR A 589 13.45 -26.22 -9.12
N ASP A 590 12.49 -25.72 -9.91
CA ASP A 590 12.22 -26.22 -11.26
C ASP A 590 13.43 -26.08 -12.21
N ASP A 591 14.37 -25.21 -11.88
CA ASP A 591 15.57 -24.89 -12.69
C ASP A 591 16.81 -25.67 -12.22
N GLY A 592 16.78 -26.27 -11.02
CA GLY A 592 17.85 -27.12 -10.49
C GLY A 592 19.02 -26.40 -9.82
N GLU A 593 18.93 -25.10 -9.54
CA GLU A 593 20.03 -24.35 -8.90
C GLU A 593 20.10 -24.58 -7.37
N PRO A 594 21.31 -24.66 -6.78
CA PRO A 594 21.55 -25.18 -5.43
C PRO A 594 21.36 -24.13 -4.31
N ASP A 595 20.88 -24.57 -3.14
CA ASP A 595 20.70 -23.67 -1.98
C ASP A 595 22.03 -23.39 -1.24
N ASP A 596 22.36 -22.11 -1.03
CA ASP A 596 23.34 -21.63 -0.03
C ASP A 596 22.64 -20.80 1.07
N VAL A 597 22.45 -21.42 2.23
CA VAL A 597 21.61 -20.89 3.32
C VAL A 597 22.20 -21.25 4.68
N ALA A 598 22.30 -20.26 5.56
CA ALA A 598 22.77 -20.44 6.93
C ALA A 598 21.62 -20.27 7.95
N VAL A 599 21.31 -21.32 8.70
CA VAL A 599 20.30 -21.34 9.76
C VAL A 599 21.00 -21.43 11.13
N LEU A 600 21.22 -20.28 11.78
CA LEU A 600 22.19 -20.12 12.87
C LEU A 600 21.61 -19.56 14.17
N ASP A 601 21.82 -20.27 15.27
CA ASP A 601 21.40 -19.87 16.61
C ASP A 601 19.86 -19.69 16.75
N CYS A 602 19.10 -20.43 15.94
CA CYS A 602 17.64 -20.40 15.93
C CYS A 602 17.02 -21.42 16.91
N GLU A 603 15.87 -21.04 17.47
CA GLU A 603 15.06 -21.86 18.37
C GLU A 603 13.85 -22.42 17.62
N PHE A 604 13.50 -23.68 17.88
CA PHE A 604 12.45 -24.41 17.20
C PHE A 604 11.48 -24.99 18.22
N GLY A 605 10.18 -24.75 18.04
CA GLY A 605 9.11 -25.22 18.94
C GLY A 605 8.31 -26.43 18.44
N GLY A 606 8.72 -27.06 17.34
CA GLY A 606 8.23 -28.38 16.95
C GLY A 606 8.92 -29.51 17.73
N PRO A 607 8.54 -30.78 17.50
CA PRO A 607 9.27 -31.94 18.00
C PRO A 607 10.72 -31.98 17.52
N ASP A 608 11.63 -32.55 18.31
CA ASP A 608 13.04 -32.72 17.90
C ASP A 608 13.14 -33.55 16.61
N GLY A 609 13.94 -33.08 15.66
CA GLY A 609 14.02 -33.61 14.30
C GLY A 609 13.06 -32.94 13.30
N THR A 610 12.33 -31.89 13.69
CA THR A 610 11.50 -31.07 12.78
C THR A 610 12.09 -29.68 12.50
N GLU A 611 13.36 -29.45 12.84
CA GLU A 611 14.00 -28.15 12.62
C GLU A 611 14.15 -27.83 11.12
N LEU A 612 14.74 -28.73 10.34
CA LEU A 612 14.97 -28.59 8.89
C LEU A 612 14.37 -29.79 8.12
N TRP A 613 13.98 -29.56 6.86
CA TRP A 613 13.61 -30.60 5.89
C TRP A 613 14.21 -30.27 4.52
N LEU A 614 14.87 -31.25 3.88
CA LEU A 614 15.44 -31.11 2.52
C LEU A 614 14.60 -31.94 1.54
N ASP A 615 14.01 -31.32 0.53
CA ASP A 615 13.18 -32.00 -0.45
C ASP A 615 14.01 -33.05 -1.23
N PRO A 616 13.60 -34.34 -1.27
CA PRO A 616 14.35 -35.37 -1.99
C PRO A 616 14.54 -35.10 -3.49
N GLU A 617 13.70 -34.24 -4.08
CA GLU A 617 13.77 -33.84 -5.49
C GLU A 617 14.57 -32.53 -5.70
N ALA A 618 15.03 -31.86 -4.64
CA ALA A 618 15.91 -30.69 -4.75
C ALA A 618 17.26 -31.02 -5.38
N PRO A 619 18.01 -30.04 -5.92
CA PRO A 619 19.43 -30.20 -6.26
C PRO A 619 20.30 -30.49 -5.03
N GLU A 620 21.57 -30.85 -5.26
CA GLU A 620 22.53 -30.93 -4.15
C GLU A 620 22.78 -29.50 -3.66
N PRO A 621 22.59 -29.16 -2.38
CA PRO A 621 22.85 -27.82 -1.89
C PRO A 621 24.34 -27.48 -2.01
N GLU A 622 24.67 -26.23 -2.33
CA GLU A 622 26.06 -25.76 -2.30
C GLU A 622 26.54 -25.75 -0.84
N ARG A 623 25.72 -25.15 0.04
CA ARG A 623 26.04 -25.02 1.46
C ARG A 623 24.77 -24.74 2.26
N ILE A 624 24.20 -25.76 2.91
CA ILE A 624 23.25 -25.53 4.01
C ILE A 624 24.00 -25.65 5.33
N LEU A 625 24.17 -24.53 6.05
CA LEU A 625 24.76 -24.52 7.40
C LEU A 625 23.66 -24.52 8.47
N PHE A 626 23.83 -25.32 9.52
CA PHE A 626 22.92 -25.39 10.66
C PHE A 626 23.66 -25.29 12.00
N ARG A 627 23.08 -24.50 12.93
CA ARG A 627 23.39 -24.53 14.36
C ARG A 627 22.15 -24.17 15.17
N ARG A 628 21.64 -25.10 15.99
CA ARG A 628 20.49 -24.82 16.89
C ARG A 628 20.92 -23.88 18.01
N ALA A 629 20.01 -23.03 18.49
CA ALA A 629 20.24 -22.13 19.63
C ALA A 629 20.87 -22.87 20.82
N GLY A 630 21.95 -22.30 21.37
CA GLY A 630 22.68 -22.86 22.51
C GLY A 630 23.67 -24.00 22.18
N GLN A 631 23.75 -24.46 20.93
CA GLN A 631 24.80 -25.39 20.49
C GLN A 631 26.07 -24.64 20.09
N ALA A 632 27.23 -25.28 20.27
CA ALA A 632 28.54 -24.73 19.86
C ALA A 632 29.00 -25.24 18.49
N GLN A 633 28.54 -26.41 18.07
CA GLN A 633 28.92 -27.03 16.79
C GLN A 633 28.02 -26.52 15.66
N THR A 634 28.63 -26.16 14.54
CA THR A 634 27.93 -25.94 13.26
C THR A 634 28.03 -27.22 12.42
N LEU A 635 26.96 -27.54 11.68
CA LEU A 635 26.88 -28.66 10.77
C LEU A 635 26.67 -28.15 9.33
N SER A 636 27.25 -28.83 8.35
CA SER A 636 26.84 -28.72 6.94
C SER A 636 25.88 -29.86 6.59
N LEU A 637 24.82 -29.57 5.85
CA LEU A 637 23.89 -30.55 5.29
C LEU A 637 24.20 -30.82 3.81
N GLY A 638 24.00 -32.07 3.39
CA GLY A 638 24.01 -32.52 1.99
C GLY A 638 23.05 -33.70 1.80
N LYS A 639 22.91 -34.26 0.60
CA LYS A 639 21.92 -35.33 0.35
C LYS A 639 22.24 -36.66 1.04
N GLY A 640 21.18 -37.43 1.24
CA GLY A 640 21.20 -38.77 1.83
C GLY A 640 21.64 -39.88 0.88
N GLY A 641 22.94 -40.02 0.59
CA GLY A 641 23.52 -41.17 -0.10
C GLY A 641 23.53 -42.48 0.73
N GLY A 642 22.52 -42.72 1.57
CA GLY A 642 22.44 -43.88 2.49
C GLY A 642 23.39 -43.81 3.71
N GLY A 643 24.06 -42.68 3.94
CA GLY A 643 24.91 -42.44 5.11
C GLY A 643 24.11 -42.08 6.38
N GLN A 644 24.75 -42.15 7.55
CA GLN A 644 24.09 -41.93 8.85
C GLN A 644 23.66 -40.47 9.06
N GLY A 645 22.38 -40.18 8.81
CA GLY A 645 21.63 -39.24 9.64
C GLY A 645 21.46 -39.80 11.06
N LEU A 646 21.15 -38.95 12.05
CA LEU A 646 20.95 -39.39 13.43
C LEU A 646 19.74 -40.34 13.54
N ALA A 647 20.04 -41.61 13.78
CA ALA A 647 19.09 -42.72 13.70
C ALA A 647 17.87 -42.50 14.61
N GLY A 648 16.71 -42.23 14.00
CA GLY A 648 15.43 -41.99 14.68
C GLY A 648 14.85 -40.58 14.53
N THR A 649 15.52 -39.66 13.83
CA THR A 649 15.00 -38.29 13.56
C THR A 649 14.95 -38.00 12.06
N PRO A 650 13.91 -37.32 11.53
CA PRO A 650 13.67 -37.18 10.09
C PRO A 650 14.51 -36.08 9.41
N TRP A 651 15.78 -35.92 9.81
CA TRP A 651 16.80 -35.26 8.99
C TRP A 651 17.05 -36.14 7.77
N ASN A 652 16.42 -35.84 6.64
CA ASN A 652 16.59 -36.57 5.38
C ASN A 652 17.84 -36.12 4.57
N ALA A 653 18.71 -35.34 5.20
CA ALA A 653 20.04 -34.95 4.76
C ALA A 653 21.13 -35.73 5.51
N THR A 654 22.29 -35.93 4.90
CA THR A 654 23.52 -36.24 5.65
C THR A 654 24.02 -34.98 6.35
N THR A 655 24.78 -35.16 7.44
CA THR A 655 25.41 -34.04 8.16
C THR A 655 26.89 -34.30 8.37
N ALA A 656 27.70 -33.24 8.32
CA ALA A 656 29.11 -33.25 8.69
C ALA A 656 29.43 -32.03 9.58
N PRO A 657 30.47 -32.07 10.44
CA PRO A 657 30.95 -30.89 11.15
C PRO A 657 31.46 -29.83 10.16
N ALA A 658 30.98 -28.60 10.29
CA ALA A 658 31.39 -27.47 9.47
C ALA A 658 32.08 -26.38 10.30
N GLU A 659 32.86 -25.53 9.64
CA GLU A 659 33.41 -24.33 10.28
C GLU A 659 32.27 -23.35 10.61
N ALA A 660 32.38 -22.70 11.77
CA ALA A 660 31.37 -21.77 12.25
C ALA A 660 31.63 -20.37 11.68
N PRO A 661 30.71 -19.75 10.91
CA PRO A 661 30.91 -18.41 10.34
C PRO A 661 30.93 -17.29 11.41
N GLY A 662 30.61 -17.63 12.66
CA GLY A 662 30.77 -16.79 13.83
C GLY A 662 30.47 -17.55 15.12
N PRO A 663 30.83 -17.02 16.30
CA PRO A 663 30.52 -17.65 17.59
C PRO A 663 29.00 -17.78 17.81
N PRO A 664 28.54 -18.72 18.65
CA PRO A 664 27.13 -18.84 19.02
C PRO A 664 26.58 -17.54 19.63
N ARG A 665 25.45 -17.07 19.08
CA ARG A 665 24.71 -15.89 19.54
C ARG A 665 23.48 -16.35 20.34
N ALA A 666 22.95 -15.47 21.19
CA ALA A 666 21.66 -15.74 21.86
C ALA A 666 20.49 -15.44 20.92
N VAL A 667 19.38 -16.19 21.08
CA VAL A 667 18.10 -15.90 20.42
C VAL A 667 17.65 -14.48 20.78
N ALA A 668 17.24 -13.71 19.78
CA ALA A 668 16.75 -12.35 19.92
C ALA A 668 15.26 -12.34 19.59
N LEU A 669 14.40 -12.27 20.61
CA LEU A 669 12.97 -12.12 20.40
C LEU A 669 12.62 -10.64 20.15
N PRO A 670 11.73 -10.34 19.20
CA PRO A 670 11.31 -8.98 18.90
C PRO A 670 10.52 -8.36 20.06
N ALA A 671 10.67 -7.05 20.22
CA ALA A 671 9.81 -6.21 21.05
C ALA A 671 9.16 -5.17 20.14
N LEU A 672 7.91 -5.40 19.78
CA LEU A 672 7.17 -4.55 18.83
C LEU A 672 6.64 -3.30 19.52
N ALA A 673 6.79 -2.14 18.87
CA ALA A 673 6.57 -0.82 19.47
C ALA A 673 5.53 0.04 18.71
N PHE A 674 4.49 -0.59 18.19
CA PHE A 674 3.43 0.04 17.39
C PHE A 674 2.56 1.02 18.19
N THR A 675 2.00 2.03 17.52
CA THR A 675 0.86 2.79 18.05
C THR A 675 -0.47 2.13 17.69
N ASP A 676 -1.45 2.18 18.61
CA ASP A 676 -2.83 1.74 18.36
C ASP A 676 -3.75 2.85 17.80
N SER A 677 -3.16 3.94 17.30
CA SER A 677 -3.87 5.02 16.62
C SER A 677 -2.96 5.77 15.65
N ALA A 678 -3.59 6.35 14.63
CA ALA A 678 -2.97 7.27 13.70
C ALA A 678 -2.24 8.43 14.40
N PRO A 679 -1.19 8.99 13.77
CA PRO A 679 -0.56 10.23 14.23
C PRO A 679 -1.59 11.36 14.34
N ARG A 680 -1.36 12.29 15.29
CA ARG A 680 -2.18 13.49 15.40
C ARG A 680 -1.98 14.38 14.18
N THR A 681 -3.07 14.93 13.67
CA THR A 681 -3.11 15.80 12.49
C THR A 681 -3.77 17.14 12.84
N GLY A 682 -3.49 18.19 12.06
CA GLY A 682 -3.91 19.56 12.35
C GLY A 682 -4.35 20.35 11.11
N ARG A 683 -5.07 21.45 11.35
CA ARG A 683 -5.42 22.41 10.29
C ARG A 683 -4.19 23.11 9.74
N VAL A 684 -4.35 23.71 8.57
CA VAL A 684 -3.38 24.60 7.94
C VAL A 684 -3.17 25.84 8.83
N THR A 685 -2.12 25.84 9.67
CA THR A 685 -1.79 26.97 10.55
C THR A 685 -1.24 28.14 9.75
N ALA A 686 -1.86 29.31 9.89
CA ALA A 686 -1.18 30.57 9.61
C ALA A 686 -0.04 30.75 10.62
N GLY A 687 1.13 31.20 10.14
CA GLY A 687 2.29 31.56 10.96
C GLY A 687 2.25 33.00 11.47
#